data_AF-A0A9Q6S0H7-F1
#
_entry.id   AF-A0A9Q6S0H7-F1
#
_cell.length_a   1.000
_cell.length_b   1.000
_cell.length_c   1.000
_cell.angle_alpha   90.00
_cell.angle_beta   90.00
_cell.angle_gamma   90.00
#
_symmetry.space_group_name_H-M   'P 1'
#
loop_
_entity.id
_entity.type
_entity.pdbx_description
1 polymer ?
#
loop_
_entity_poly.entity_id
_entity_poly.type
_entity_poly.pdbx_seq_one_letter_code
_entity_poly.pdbx_strand_id
1 'polypeptide(L)'
;MHSLGKRVADEFYIHLSVLTEVDDEAIRSGIQAALDSMPLEIGEAPNVAKYNLRTRRVALLSYPHFFEDPFPSLSSSWVFPEGATTPTSVRHYAESLNPPILHRKELLVGNGHPLYATWAKLTASAEAVGLFDDTTTIGFLLNWRRLLQRKGFNVEDNSLVPIGNDVLVEELPEELPESNIVYRHLTALTRTTLSAPVQLLQRYGFLESGQSFFDYGCGKGGDVGVLVSSGVPAAGWDPHFLPEAPIQRADVVNLGFVINVIEDSAERIEALTRAFALAKVVLCVSVMLHSTAAVGRPYRDGLLTSRRTFQKYFTQAEFRNYLEQALGREAFMVGPGIAFVFATPDGEQRFASTRYRRRAVARTLVEIQGVRYRSPRVAPAAPNRPSRVELRLAENRAALSQVWSTTLDLGRVPEPDEVSDLSCIVNKFGTFSRAIRELKKHFGLELLQAAARIRADDLRLALAIQQFSKRPPYGQLEKRLQRDIKAFFGSYAAARDAGIHLLREAADPAQILHACQQAASAGLGYLDGIHSLQLHSSLVERLPAVLRVYVACGLRLWDSLSEVQLIKIHIQSGKLSLMEFENFDTSPLPKLKRRIKVSLRKLDYDLFEYGSTEYPAQLLYWKSLYLHEEHPGYAEQLAFDEALEGLGIPGDEKFGPSAETLQEILEARRLSIDGFRLMPSTSIPDLDAICGARLTYRSLIECGETQRRLGLENVPRNPETYNALHDLAVLLLEPVIEYYGPIRLTYGFASPALTKHIRRKIAPRLDQHASCECSAKGKLICDRKGAACDFLVEDEDMLEVAQWIIDRLPFDRLYYYGRDRPIHISYSTNPAKLAYAMTPTQNGRLVPRLMKAPLNTEVRDTANSR
;
A
#
# COMPACT_ATOMS: atom_id res chain seq x y z
N MET A 1 -21.33 -14.62 28.84
CA MET A 1 -21.08 -13.15 28.88
C MET A 1 -20.00 -12.86 27.88
N HIS A 2 -20.25 -12.01 26.88
CA HIS A 2 -19.17 -11.50 26.04
C HIS A 2 -18.39 -10.47 26.85
N SER A 3 -17.07 -10.61 26.95
CA SER A 3 -16.20 -9.60 27.57
C SER A 3 -16.31 -8.29 26.80
N LEU A 4 -16.47 -7.18 27.51
CA LEU A 4 -16.53 -5.84 26.93
C LEU A 4 -15.21 -5.50 26.19
N GLY A 5 -15.32 -4.89 25.00
CA GLY A 5 -14.18 -4.53 24.15
C GLY A 5 -13.93 -5.49 23.00
N LYS A 6 -13.35 -4.97 21.92
CA LYS A 6 -13.04 -5.71 20.69
C LYS A 6 -11.60 -6.20 20.70
N ARG A 7 -11.36 -7.49 20.44
CA ARG A 7 -10.02 -8.07 20.31
C ARG A 7 -9.71 -8.42 18.85
N VAL A 8 -8.53 -8.03 18.39
CA VAL A 8 -7.98 -8.39 17.07
C VAL A 8 -6.52 -8.75 17.27
N ALA A 9 -6.17 -10.04 17.19
CA ALA A 9 -4.86 -10.54 17.59
C ALA A 9 -4.48 -10.05 19.00
N ASP A 10 -3.31 -9.42 19.16
CA ASP A 10 -2.84 -8.84 20.42
C ASP A 10 -3.46 -7.47 20.74
N GLU A 11 -4.30 -6.90 19.87
CA GLU A 11 -4.83 -5.54 20.02
C GLU A 11 -6.24 -5.57 20.65
N PHE A 12 -6.40 -4.89 21.78
CA PHE A 12 -7.66 -4.67 22.49
C PHE A 12 -8.17 -3.25 22.27
N TYR A 13 -9.40 -3.11 21.78
CA TYR A 13 -10.03 -1.82 21.49
C TYR A 13 -11.22 -1.58 22.40
N ILE A 14 -11.33 -0.37 22.93
CA ILE A 14 -12.43 0.05 23.82
C ILE A 14 -12.81 1.50 23.57
N HIS A 15 -14.09 1.84 23.70
CA HIS A 15 -14.52 3.24 23.73
C HIS A 15 -14.29 3.82 25.13
N LEU A 16 -13.73 5.03 25.21
CA LEU A 16 -13.30 5.61 26.48
C LEU A 16 -14.45 5.84 27.48
N SER A 17 -15.69 5.98 27.00
CA SER A 17 -16.86 6.15 27.86
C SER A 17 -17.18 4.94 28.75
N VAL A 18 -16.66 3.75 28.41
CA VAL A 18 -16.90 2.50 29.15
C VAL A 18 -15.59 1.92 29.70
N LEU A 19 -14.51 2.70 29.75
CA LEU A 19 -13.21 2.24 30.26
C LEU A 19 -13.28 1.72 31.71
N THR A 20 -14.14 2.32 32.54
CA THR A 20 -14.36 1.92 33.93
C THR A 20 -15.00 0.55 34.08
N GLU A 21 -15.64 0.03 33.02
CA GLU A 21 -16.29 -1.28 32.99
C GLU A 21 -15.34 -2.39 32.51
N VAL A 22 -14.07 -2.07 32.22
CA VAL A 22 -13.05 -3.05 31.84
C VAL A 22 -12.52 -3.76 33.09
N ASP A 23 -12.72 -5.08 33.14
CA ASP A 23 -12.32 -5.94 34.27
C ASP A 23 -10.80 -5.94 34.53
N ASP A 24 -9.99 -5.83 33.46
CA ASP A 24 -8.53 -5.90 33.54
C ASP A 24 -7.92 -4.55 33.99
N GLU A 25 -7.37 -4.54 35.21
CA GLU A 25 -6.73 -3.37 35.83
C GLU A 25 -5.49 -2.87 35.07
N ALA A 26 -4.70 -3.78 34.48
CA ALA A 26 -3.48 -3.41 33.76
C ALA A 26 -3.83 -2.66 32.46
N ILE A 27 -4.87 -3.11 31.76
CA ILE A 27 -5.39 -2.41 30.58
C ILE A 27 -5.93 -1.03 30.99
N ARG A 28 -6.73 -0.97 32.06
CA ARG A 28 -7.37 0.27 32.52
C ARG A 28 -6.35 1.32 32.93
N SER A 29 -5.40 0.94 33.79
CA SER A 29 -4.34 1.83 34.27
C SER A 29 -3.41 2.30 33.14
N GLY A 30 -3.04 1.41 32.21
CA GLY A 30 -2.21 1.77 31.07
C GLY A 30 -2.88 2.80 30.15
N ILE A 31 -4.17 2.64 29.85
CA ILE A 31 -4.94 3.61 29.07
C ILE A 31 -5.07 4.94 29.82
N GLN A 32 -5.35 4.91 31.13
CA GLN A 32 -5.46 6.13 31.93
C GLN A 32 -4.15 6.92 31.97
N ALA A 33 -3.00 6.25 32.15
CA ALA A 33 -1.69 6.90 32.13
C ALA A 33 -1.40 7.59 30.78
N ALA A 34 -1.81 6.99 29.66
CA ALA A 34 -1.68 7.60 28.34
C ALA A 34 -2.60 8.83 28.19
N LEU A 35 -3.82 8.78 28.72
CA LEU A 35 -4.74 9.92 28.74
C LEU A 35 -4.19 11.10 29.55
N ASP A 36 -3.62 10.81 30.72
CA ASP A 36 -3.01 11.81 31.61
C ASP A 36 -1.73 12.43 30.99
N SER A 37 -1.10 11.72 30.06
CA SER A 37 0.11 12.13 29.34
C SER A 37 -0.17 12.83 27.99
N MET A 38 -1.44 13.15 27.70
CA MET A 38 -1.80 13.82 26.46
C MET A 38 -1.27 15.28 26.42
N PRO A 39 -0.85 15.78 25.25
CA PRO A 39 -0.44 17.18 25.11
C PRO A 39 -1.58 18.15 25.46
N LEU A 40 -1.24 19.30 26.05
CA LEU A 40 -2.22 20.34 26.44
C LEU A 40 -2.97 20.96 25.26
N GLU A 41 -2.33 21.03 24.08
CA GLU A 41 -2.93 21.54 22.84
C GLU A 41 -3.30 20.38 21.92
N ILE A 42 -4.44 19.73 22.19
CA ILE A 42 -5.00 18.70 21.31
C ILE A 42 -6.16 19.28 20.52
N GLY A 43 -6.12 19.13 19.18
CA GLY A 43 -7.18 19.64 18.30
C GLY A 43 -8.50 18.88 18.47
N GLU A 44 -8.43 17.57 18.70
CA GLU A 44 -9.59 16.71 18.94
C GLU A 44 -9.31 15.76 20.10
N ALA A 45 -10.32 15.54 20.94
CA ALA A 45 -10.21 14.60 22.05
C ALA A 45 -10.31 13.14 21.54
N PRO A 46 -9.46 12.23 22.02
CA PRO A 46 -9.61 10.81 21.72
C PRO A 46 -10.91 10.28 22.33
N ASN A 47 -11.53 9.31 21.67
CA ASN A 47 -12.73 8.61 22.15
C ASN A 47 -12.61 7.09 22.11
N VAL A 48 -11.58 6.55 21.47
CA VAL A 48 -11.26 5.13 21.44
C VAL A 48 -9.82 4.93 21.91
N ALA A 49 -9.58 3.89 22.69
CA ALA A 49 -8.24 3.41 23.03
C ALA A 49 -7.99 2.04 22.39
N LYS A 50 -6.76 1.84 21.94
CA LYS A 50 -6.21 0.57 21.46
C LYS A 50 -5.02 0.19 22.36
N TYR A 51 -5.08 -0.96 23.00
CA TYR A 51 -4.06 -1.48 23.91
C TYR A 51 -3.49 -2.78 23.37
N ASN A 52 -2.18 -2.86 23.17
CA ASN A 52 -1.52 -4.08 22.75
C ASN A 52 -1.18 -4.96 23.98
N LEU A 53 -1.77 -6.16 24.04
CA LEU A 53 -1.68 -7.08 25.18
C LEU A 53 -0.26 -7.63 25.42
N ARG A 54 0.59 -7.65 24.38
CA ARG A 54 1.96 -8.19 24.45
C ARG A 54 3.00 -7.13 24.82
N THR A 55 2.94 -5.99 24.14
CA THR A 55 3.92 -4.89 24.27
C THR A 55 3.47 -3.79 25.23
N ARG A 56 2.23 -3.85 25.71
CA ARG A 56 1.58 -2.84 26.58
C ARG A 56 1.55 -1.43 25.99
N ARG A 57 1.81 -1.32 24.69
CA ARG A 57 1.70 -0.08 23.90
C ARG A 57 0.23 0.37 23.86
N VAL A 58 0.00 1.67 24.07
CA VAL A 58 -1.32 2.30 23.98
C VAL A 58 -1.38 3.24 22.79
N ALA A 59 -2.44 3.16 22.00
CA ALA A 59 -2.79 4.17 21.02
C ALA A 59 -4.14 4.80 21.36
N LEU A 60 -4.16 6.12 21.47
CA LEU A 60 -5.38 6.91 21.64
C LEU A 60 -5.86 7.38 20.27
N LEU A 61 -7.15 7.22 19.99
CA LEU A 61 -7.74 7.39 18.66
C LEU A 61 -8.94 8.35 18.73
N SER A 62 -8.99 9.33 17.82
CA SER A 62 -10.11 10.26 17.66
C SER A 62 -10.97 9.87 16.45
N TYR A 63 -12.23 9.49 16.72
CA TYR A 63 -13.27 9.27 15.70
C TYR A 63 -14.40 10.31 15.89
N PRO A 64 -14.33 11.52 15.31
CA PRO A 64 -15.26 12.61 15.60
C PRO A 64 -16.75 12.28 15.46
N HIS A 65 -17.09 11.40 14.51
CA HIS A 65 -18.47 10.96 14.22
C HIS A 65 -18.72 9.49 14.61
N PHE A 66 -18.13 9.06 15.73
CA PHE A 66 -18.19 7.67 16.19
C PHE A 66 -19.62 7.13 16.29
N PHE A 67 -20.57 7.93 16.76
CA PHE A 67 -21.94 7.48 17.00
C PHE A 67 -22.79 7.53 15.71
N GLU A 68 -22.54 8.52 14.86
CA GLU A 68 -23.31 8.82 13.66
C GLU A 68 -22.93 7.94 12.47
N ASP A 69 -21.64 7.80 12.18
CA ASP A 69 -21.17 7.11 10.97
C ASP A 69 -21.14 5.60 11.18
N PRO A 70 -21.68 4.77 10.25
CA PRO A 70 -21.66 3.31 10.39
C PRO A 70 -20.24 2.73 10.49
N PHE A 71 -19.31 3.34 9.74
CA PHE A 71 -17.89 3.01 9.70
C PHE A 71 -17.08 4.29 9.89
N PRO A 72 -16.94 4.79 11.14
CA PRO A 72 -16.37 6.11 11.38
C PRO A 72 -14.89 6.15 10.98
N SER A 73 -14.48 7.25 10.33
CA SER A 73 -13.09 7.46 9.91
C SER A 73 -12.25 8.03 11.06
N LEU A 74 -11.02 7.52 11.18
CA LEU A 74 -10.04 7.99 12.15
C LEU A 74 -9.56 9.38 11.73
N SER A 75 -9.61 10.35 12.64
CA SER A 75 -9.12 11.71 12.40
C SER A 75 -7.70 11.91 12.92
N SER A 76 -7.41 11.40 14.12
CA SER A 76 -6.09 11.52 14.76
C SER A 76 -5.73 10.31 15.61
N SER A 77 -4.43 10.02 15.73
CA SER A 77 -3.87 8.94 16.54
C SER A 77 -2.62 9.40 17.29
N TRP A 78 -2.50 8.98 18.54
CA TRP A 78 -1.33 9.21 19.42
C TRP A 78 -0.85 7.89 20.00
N VAL A 79 0.42 7.54 19.80
CA VAL A 79 0.99 6.25 20.21
C VAL A 79 1.97 6.44 21.36
N PHE A 80 1.76 5.68 22.44
CA PHE A 80 2.54 5.66 23.66
C PHE A 80 3.09 4.25 23.88
N PRO A 81 4.42 4.05 23.77
CA PRO A 81 5.07 2.84 24.27
C PRO A 81 4.85 2.68 25.79
N GLU A 82 5.08 1.48 26.31
CA GLU A 82 4.96 1.23 27.75
C GLU A 82 5.83 2.23 28.56
N GLY A 83 5.21 2.92 29.51
CA GLY A 83 5.89 3.88 30.39
C GLY A 83 6.24 5.24 29.78
N ALA A 84 5.86 5.51 28.52
CA ALA A 84 6.13 6.80 27.89
C ALA A 84 5.24 7.94 28.44
N THR A 85 5.85 9.08 28.75
CA THR A 85 5.15 10.30 29.21
C THR A 85 4.81 11.28 28.09
N THR A 86 5.23 10.98 26.86
CA THR A 86 4.89 11.74 25.65
C THR A 86 4.69 10.77 24.49
N PRO A 87 3.78 11.06 23.55
CA PRO A 87 3.57 10.19 22.40
C PRO A 87 4.82 10.15 21.52
N THR A 88 5.26 8.96 21.13
CA THR A 88 6.39 8.80 20.20
C THR A 88 5.97 8.97 18.75
N SER A 89 4.67 8.81 18.47
CA SER A 89 4.08 9.04 17.14
C SER A 89 2.75 9.76 17.29
N VAL A 90 2.56 10.78 16.46
CA VAL A 90 1.30 11.52 16.30
C VAL A 90 0.96 11.50 14.82
N ARG A 91 -0.30 11.19 14.50
CA ARG A 91 -0.78 11.10 13.13
C ARG A 91 -2.12 11.80 12.98
N HIS A 92 -2.24 12.63 11.94
CA HIS A 92 -3.46 13.30 11.53
C HIS A 92 -3.87 12.81 10.13
N TYR A 93 -5.13 12.42 10.00
CA TYR A 93 -5.73 11.90 8.77
C TYR A 93 -6.68 12.91 8.12
N ALA A 94 -6.76 14.13 8.66
CA ALA A 94 -7.70 15.15 8.21
C ALA A 94 -7.49 15.57 6.75
N GLU A 95 -6.30 15.34 6.18
CA GLU A 95 -5.97 15.59 4.76
C GLU A 95 -5.86 14.30 3.93
N SER A 96 -6.18 13.15 4.50
CA SER A 96 -6.14 11.85 3.84
C SER A 96 -7.44 11.58 3.09
N LEU A 97 -7.34 11.14 1.84
CA LEU A 97 -8.46 10.64 1.06
C LEU A 97 -8.77 9.16 1.37
N ASN A 98 -7.84 8.46 2.04
CA ASN A 98 -7.98 7.05 2.41
C ASN A 98 -7.79 6.82 3.92
N PRO A 99 -8.46 7.55 4.83
CA PRO A 99 -8.24 7.39 6.25
C PRO A 99 -8.63 5.99 6.74
N PRO A 100 -8.01 5.49 7.82
CA PRO A 100 -8.46 4.27 8.49
C PRO A 100 -9.91 4.40 8.95
N ILE A 101 -10.67 3.31 8.89
CA ILE A 101 -12.07 3.26 9.33
C ILE A 101 -12.26 2.17 10.39
N LEU A 102 -13.20 2.42 11.31
CA LEU A 102 -13.56 1.47 12.34
C LEU A 102 -14.69 0.55 11.89
N HIS A 103 -14.49 -0.75 12.07
CA HIS A 103 -15.51 -1.78 11.86
C HIS A 103 -15.95 -2.38 13.18
N ARG A 104 -17.18 -2.89 13.24
CA ARG A 104 -17.75 -3.55 14.43
C ARG A 104 -17.72 -2.67 15.68
N LYS A 105 -18.13 -1.40 15.54
CA LYS A 105 -18.07 -0.40 16.62
C LYS A 105 -18.95 -0.73 17.82
N GLU A 106 -19.97 -1.56 17.64
CA GLU A 106 -20.83 -2.10 18.70
C GLU A 106 -20.05 -2.87 19.76
N LEU A 107 -18.93 -3.50 19.40
CA LEU A 107 -18.09 -4.26 20.33
C LEU A 107 -17.32 -3.36 21.31
N LEU A 108 -17.18 -2.07 20.99
CA LEU A 108 -16.39 -1.13 21.80
C LEU A 108 -17.19 -0.47 22.93
N VAL A 109 -18.53 -0.50 22.88
CA VAL A 109 -19.42 0.14 23.88
C VAL A 109 -20.26 -0.85 24.68
N GLY A 110 -20.36 -2.11 24.23
CA GLY A 110 -21.14 -3.15 24.90
C GLY A 110 -22.65 -3.11 24.62
N ASN A 111 -23.35 -4.14 25.09
CA ASN A 111 -24.78 -4.38 24.81
C ASN A 111 -25.74 -3.41 25.52
N GLY A 112 -25.28 -2.70 26.55
CA GLY A 112 -26.06 -1.69 27.26
C GLY A 112 -26.27 -0.40 26.48
N HIS A 113 -25.54 -0.19 25.37
CA HIS A 113 -25.62 1.05 24.59
C HIS A 113 -26.91 1.13 23.74
N PRO A 114 -27.64 2.27 23.69
CA PRO A 114 -28.91 2.38 22.97
C PRO A 114 -28.87 2.03 21.47
N LEU A 115 -27.73 2.27 20.82
CA LEU A 115 -27.54 2.00 19.40
C LEU A 115 -26.90 0.63 19.09
N TYR A 116 -26.60 -0.17 20.12
CA TYR A 116 -25.91 -1.46 19.96
C TYR A 116 -26.63 -2.38 18.96
N ALA A 117 -27.94 -2.57 19.12
CA ALA A 117 -28.72 -3.48 18.29
C ALA A 117 -28.72 -3.07 16.81
N THR A 118 -28.76 -1.76 16.52
CA THR A 118 -28.72 -1.21 15.16
C THR A 118 -27.39 -1.51 14.48
N TRP A 119 -26.27 -1.27 15.17
CA TRP A 119 -24.94 -1.52 14.64
C TRP A 119 -24.65 -3.01 14.49
N ALA A 120 -25.06 -3.83 15.46
CA ALA A 120 -24.93 -5.29 15.38
C ALA A 120 -25.68 -5.88 14.18
N LYS A 121 -26.87 -5.34 13.84
CA LYS A 121 -27.63 -5.74 12.65
C LYS A 121 -26.91 -5.39 11.35
N LEU A 122 -26.29 -4.21 11.26
CA LEU A 122 -25.48 -3.81 10.11
C LEU A 122 -24.26 -4.73 9.96
N THR A 123 -23.54 -5.01 11.06
CA THR A 123 -22.42 -5.96 11.07
C THR A 123 -22.86 -7.33 10.56
N ALA A 124 -23.96 -7.88 11.08
CA ALA A 124 -24.48 -9.17 10.64
C ALA A 124 -24.87 -9.19 9.16
N SER A 125 -25.42 -8.08 8.64
CA SER A 125 -25.77 -7.95 7.22
C SER A 125 -24.51 -7.90 6.34
N ALA A 126 -23.48 -7.19 6.78
CA ALA A 126 -22.19 -7.11 6.10
C ALA A 126 -21.43 -8.44 6.12
N GLU A 127 -21.52 -9.21 7.21
CA GLU A 127 -21.02 -10.60 7.29
C GLU A 127 -21.74 -11.50 6.28
N ALA A 128 -23.08 -11.44 6.22
CA ALA A 128 -23.88 -12.31 5.37
C ALA A 128 -23.59 -12.15 3.86
N VAL A 129 -23.18 -10.96 3.42
CA VAL A 129 -22.80 -10.69 2.01
C VAL A 129 -21.29 -10.80 1.75
N GLY A 130 -20.53 -11.21 2.76
CA GLY A 130 -19.10 -11.47 2.65
C GLY A 130 -18.24 -10.22 2.51
N LEU A 131 -18.61 -9.11 3.18
CA LEU A 131 -17.74 -7.92 3.27
C LEU A 131 -16.58 -8.10 4.25
N PHE A 132 -16.65 -9.10 5.13
CA PHE A 132 -15.61 -9.43 6.11
C PHE A 132 -14.87 -10.73 5.80
N ASP A 133 -15.05 -11.32 4.61
CA ASP A 133 -14.37 -12.56 4.21
C ASP A 133 -12.84 -12.39 4.14
N ASP A 134 -12.40 -11.23 3.64
CA ASP A 134 -11.00 -10.83 3.61
C ASP A 134 -10.84 -9.50 4.34
N THR A 135 -10.39 -9.56 5.60
CA THR A 135 -10.25 -8.38 6.46
C THR A 135 -8.94 -7.63 6.25
N THR A 136 -8.01 -8.13 5.41
CA THR A 136 -6.66 -7.57 5.29
C THR A 136 -6.65 -6.15 4.71
N THR A 137 -7.52 -5.88 3.75
CA THR A 137 -7.48 -4.62 2.98
C THR A 137 -8.58 -3.62 3.36
N ILE A 138 -9.58 -4.04 4.13
CA ILE A 138 -10.81 -3.27 4.35
C ILE A 138 -10.66 -2.13 5.37
N GLY A 139 -9.54 -2.09 6.10
CA GLY A 139 -9.27 -1.11 7.15
C GLY A 139 -9.26 0.36 6.71
N PHE A 140 -9.28 0.64 5.40
CA PHE A 140 -9.18 1.98 4.82
C PHE A 140 -10.40 2.34 3.97
N LEU A 141 -10.80 3.63 4.00
CA LEU A 141 -12.06 4.10 3.42
C LEU A 141 -12.24 3.82 1.92
N LEU A 142 -11.22 4.07 1.09
CA LEU A 142 -11.27 3.81 -0.35
C LEU A 142 -11.32 2.32 -0.66
N ASN A 143 -10.55 1.51 0.07
CA ASN A 143 -10.56 0.05 -0.07
C ASN A 143 -11.94 -0.51 0.28
N TRP A 144 -12.54 -0.03 1.38
CA TRP A 144 -13.89 -0.37 1.78
C TRP A 144 -14.94 0.01 0.73
N ARG A 145 -14.86 1.23 0.18
CA ARG A 145 -15.77 1.69 -0.88
C ARG A 145 -15.65 0.85 -2.15
N ARG A 146 -14.44 0.50 -2.58
CA ARG A 146 -14.21 -0.37 -3.74
C ARG A 146 -14.77 -1.77 -3.51
N LEU A 147 -14.61 -2.31 -2.30
CA LEU A 147 -15.18 -3.61 -1.93
C LEU A 147 -16.72 -3.59 -2.00
N LEU A 148 -17.34 -2.56 -1.40
CA LEU A 148 -18.78 -2.35 -1.45
C LEU A 148 -19.29 -2.27 -2.90
N GLN A 149 -18.66 -1.44 -3.73
CA GLN A 149 -19.01 -1.32 -5.16
C GLN A 149 -18.84 -2.64 -5.91
N ARG A 150 -17.73 -3.36 -5.71
CA ARG A 150 -17.50 -4.66 -6.35
C ARG A 150 -18.52 -5.72 -5.95
N LYS A 151 -18.99 -5.69 -4.70
CA LYS A 151 -20.06 -6.55 -4.20
C LYS A 151 -21.46 -6.05 -4.61
N GLY A 152 -21.55 -4.90 -5.29
CA GLY A 152 -22.80 -4.33 -5.76
C GLY A 152 -23.64 -3.69 -4.66
N PHE A 153 -23.02 -3.14 -3.61
CA PHE A 153 -23.71 -2.52 -2.48
C PHE A 153 -23.22 -1.10 -2.18
N ASN A 154 -24.08 -0.28 -1.58
CA ASN A 154 -23.78 0.98 -0.92
C ASN A 154 -24.30 0.95 0.53
N VAL A 155 -23.87 1.88 1.38
CA VAL A 155 -24.36 2.00 2.76
C VAL A 155 -25.23 3.25 2.89
N GLU A 156 -26.51 3.07 3.22
CA GLU A 156 -27.47 4.14 3.49
C GLU A 156 -28.17 3.89 4.83
N ASP A 157 -28.21 4.90 5.71
CA ASP A 157 -28.90 4.87 7.02
C ASP A 157 -28.64 3.60 7.86
N ASN A 158 -27.36 3.25 8.05
CA ASN A 158 -26.91 2.03 8.75
C ASN A 158 -27.43 0.71 8.12
N SER A 159 -27.73 0.71 6.82
CA SER A 159 -28.19 -0.46 6.06
C SER A 159 -27.44 -0.59 4.73
N LEU A 160 -27.28 -1.83 4.23
CA LEU A 160 -26.69 -2.11 2.91
C LEU A 160 -27.77 -2.09 1.83
N VAL A 161 -27.57 -1.30 0.77
CA VAL A 161 -28.49 -1.17 -0.37
C VAL A 161 -27.80 -1.59 -1.68
N PRO A 162 -28.44 -2.38 -2.56
CA PRO A 162 -27.83 -2.80 -3.83
C PRO A 162 -27.63 -1.65 -4.83
N ILE A 163 -26.55 -1.68 -5.61
CA ILE A 163 -26.26 -0.77 -6.74
C ILE A 163 -26.55 -1.52 -8.04
N GLY A 164 -27.36 -0.95 -8.94
CA GLY A 164 -27.66 -1.52 -10.27
C GLY A 164 -26.45 -1.46 -11.21
N ASN A 165 -26.13 -2.57 -11.87
CA ASN A 165 -24.92 -2.75 -12.69
C ASN A 165 -25.14 -2.47 -14.19
N ASP A 166 -24.11 -1.92 -14.84
CA ASP A 166 -23.81 -2.14 -16.27
C ASP A 166 -22.28 -2.11 -16.46
N VAL A 167 -21.72 -3.05 -17.24
CA VAL A 167 -20.53 -2.95 -18.14
C VAL A 167 -20.01 -4.35 -18.57
N LEU A 168 -19.72 -4.45 -19.88
CA LEU A 168 -19.18 -5.57 -20.67
C LEU A 168 -17.63 -5.63 -20.71
N VAL A 169 -17.05 -6.80 -21.03
CA VAL A 169 -15.62 -7.01 -21.39
C VAL A 169 -15.52 -8.05 -22.51
N GLU A 170 -14.62 -7.85 -23.49
CA GLU A 170 -14.23 -8.85 -24.51
C GLU A 170 -12.68 -8.98 -24.63
N GLU A 171 -12.25 -10.19 -25.05
CA GLU A 171 -10.88 -10.71 -25.18
C GLU A 171 -10.29 -10.59 -26.61
N LEU A 172 -8.97 -10.82 -26.78
CA LEU A 172 -8.21 -10.80 -28.05
C LEU A 172 -7.40 -12.10 -28.27
N PRO A 173 -7.14 -12.52 -29.54
CA PRO A 173 -6.02 -13.44 -29.84
C PRO A 173 -5.06 -13.08 -31.02
N GLU A 174 -3.98 -13.89 -31.05
CA GLU A 174 -2.62 -14.02 -31.66
C GLU A 174 -2.26 -13.87 -33.19
N GLU A 175 -0.94 -14.10 -33.46
CA GLU A 175 0.05 -13.64 -34.47
C GLU A 175 0.24 -14.48 -35.77
N LEU A 176 0.99 -13.94 -36.78
CA LEU A 176 1.56 -14.61 -38.00
C LEU A 176 2.77 -13.78 -38.63
N PRO A 177 3.58 -14.24 -39.64
CA PRO A 177 5.01 -14.63 -39.52
C PRO A 177 6.04 -13.84 -40.42
N GLU A 178 7.30 -14.33 -40.47
CA GLU A 178 8.58 -13.68 -40.85
C GLU A 178 8.92 -13.43 -42.35
N SER A 179 9.66 -12.33 -42.63
CA SER A 179 10.43 -12.06 -43.87
C SER A 179 11.64 -11.09 -43.61
N ASN A 180 12.59 -10.92 -44.53
CA ASN A 180 13.96 -10.37 -44.35
C ASN A 180 14.08 -8.84 -44.50
N ILE A 181 13.05 -8.09 -44.13
CA ILE A 181 12.98 -6.61 -44.20
C ILE A 181 12.98 -6.06 -42.76
N VAL A 182 13.60 -4.90 -42.50
CA VAL A 182 13.43 -4.23 -41.20
C VAL A 182 12.03 -3.65 -41.13
N TYR A 183 11.16 -4.30 -40.38
CA TYR A 183 9.74 -3.98 -40.36
C TYR A 183 9.40 -2.99 -39.24
N ARG A 184 9.77 -1.70 -39.43
CA ARG A 184 9.50 -0.63 -38.44
C ARG A 184 8.03 -0.64 -37.97
N HIS A 185 7.09 -0.89 -38.89
CA HIS A 185 5.65 -0.91 -38.63
C HIS A 185 5.17 -2.02 -37.67
N LEU A 186 5.94 -3.10 -37.48
CA LEU A 186 5.57 -4.19 -36.55
C LEU A 186 5.80 -3.83 -35.07
N THR A 187 6.39 -2.67 -34.79
CA THR A 187 6.53 -2.14 -33.42
C THR A 187 5.27 -1.39 -32.93
N ALA A 188 4.33 -1.08 -33.82
CA ALA A 188 3.12 -0.34 -33.49
C ALA A 188 2.10 -1.22 -32.74
N LEU A 189 1.87 -0.91 -31.46
CA LEU A 189 0.94 -1.64 -30.59
C LEU A 189 -0.51 -1.17 -30.75
N THR A 190 -1.45 -2.10 -30.79
CA THR A 190 -2.88 -1.80 -30.67
C THR A 190 -3.20 -1.61 -29.19
N ARG A 191 -3.67 -0.41 -28.79
CA ARG A 191 -3.99 -0.08 -27.38
C ARG A 191 -5.35 0.60 -27.30
N THR A 192 -6.09 0.30 -26.24
CA THR A 192 -7.39 0.90 -25.90
C THR A 192 -7.28 2.03 -24.87
N THR A 193 -6.07 2.32 -24.38
CA THR A 193 -5.75 3.35 -23.38
C THR A 193 -4.63 4.25 -23.87
N LEU A 194 -4.58 5.50 -23.37
CA LEU A 194 -3.52 6.46 -23.69
C LEU A 194 -2.12 5.90 -23.37
N SER A 195 -1.13 6.20 -24.22
CA SER A 195 0.27 5.85 -24.00
C SER A 195 0.89 6.67 -22.87
N ALA A 196 1.94 6.14 -22.22
CA ALA A 196 2.64 6.83 -21.14
C ALA A 196 3.01 8.31 -21.45
N PRO A 197 3.56 8.67 -22.63
CA PRO A 197 3.78 10.08 -22.95
C PRO A 197 2.51 10.91 -23.02
N VAL A 198 1.43 10.38 -23.59
CA VAL A 198 0.16 11.09 -23.72
C VAL A 198 -0.55 11.19 -22.37
N GLN A 199 -0.43 10.19 -21.50
CA GLN A 199 -0.84 10.27 -20.10
C GLN A 199 -0.05 11.34 -19.34
N LEU A 200 1.26 11.47 -19.59
CA LEU A 200 2.06 12.54 -19.00
C LEU A 200 1.63 13.92 -19.53
N LEU A 201 1.41 14.07 -20.84
CA LEU A 201 0.86 15.30 -21.42
C LEU A 201 -0.48 15.68 -20.79
N GLN A 202 -1.39 14.70 -20.60
CA GLN A 202 -2.64 14.90 -19.89
C GLN A 202 -2.40 15.31 -18.43
N ARG A 203 -1.52 14.59 -17.73
CA ARG A 203 -1.14 14.83 -16.33
C ARG A 203 -0.53 16.22 -16.11
N TYR A 204 0.16 16.79 -17.10
CA TYR A 204 0.73 18.14 -17.06
C TYR A 204 -0.20 19.22 -17.66
N GLY A 205 -1.44 18.89 -18.02
CA GLY A 205 -2.46 19.86 -18.45
C GLY A 205 -2.28 20.35 -19.89
N PHE A 206 -1.67 19.56 -20.76
CA PHE A 206 -1.46 19.90 -22.16
C PHE A 206 -2.56 19.36 -23.09
N LEU A 207 -3.55 18.62 -22.57
CA LEU A 207 -4.62 18.00 -23.36
C LEU A 207 -6.01 18.43 -22.87
N GLU A 208 -6.17 19.71 -22.49
CA GLU A 208 -7.44 20.29 -22.05
C GLU A 208 -8.33 20.71 -23.24
N SER A 209 -9.62 20.93 -22.99
CA SER A 209 -10.60 21.36 -24.02
C SER A 209 -10.15 22.65 -24.71
N GLY A 210 -9.91 22.58 -26.02
CA GLY A 210 -9.48 23.70 -26.85
C GLY A 210 -8.02 23.67 -27.30
N GLN A 211 -7.21 22.73 -26.80
CA GLN A 211 -5.83 22.51 -27.28
C GLN A 211 -5.79 21.47 -28.39
N SER A 212 -5.08 21.77 -29.47
CA SER A 212 -4.86 20.85 -30.59
C SER A 212 -3.71 19.89 -30.33
N PHE A 213 -3.92 18.61 -30.64
CA PHE A 213 -2.93 17.53 -30.50
C PHE A 213 -2.58 16.93 -31.87
N PHE A 214 -1.30 16.68 -32.11
CA PHE A 214 -0.82 15.98 -33.31
C PHE A 214 0.18 14.88 -32.94
N ASP A 215 -0.05 13.66 -33.41
CA ASP A 215 0.83 12.51 -33.17
C ASP A 215 1.65 12.18 -34.42
N TYR A 216 2.95 12.46 -34.34
CA TYR A 216 3.91 12.26 -35.44
C TYR A 216 4.49 10.85 -35.33
N GLY A 217 4.03 9.92 -36.18
CA GLY A 217 4.29 8.49 -36.07
C GLY A 217 3.25 7.76 -35.22
N CYS A 218 1.97 8.03 -35.45
CA CYS A 218 0.86 7.55 -34.62
C CYS A 218 0.59 6.03 -34.69
N GLY A 219 1.27 5.30 -35.58
CA GLY A 219 1.00 3.89 -35.83
C GLY A 219 -0.45 3.67 -36.24
N LYS A 220 -1.16 2.82 -35.47
CA LYS A 220 -2.59 2.53 -35.70
C LYS A 220 -3.55 3.59 -35.14
N GLY A 221 -3.05 4.68 -34.56
CA GLY A 221 -3.86 5.82 -34.12
C GLY A 221 -4.59 5.65 -32.77
N GLY A 222 -4.10 4.77 -31.88
CA GLY A 222 -4.76 4.50 -30.58
C GLY A 222 -4.91 5.75 -29.69
N ASP A 223 -3.84 6.52 -29.52
CA ASP A 223 -3.87 7.75 -28.72
C ASP A 223 -4.81 8.81 -29.33
N VAL A 224 -4.78 8.96 -30.66
CA VAL A 224 -5.65 9.87 -31.39
C VAL A 224 -7.12 9.48 -31.18
N GLY A 225 -7.47 8.20 -31.32
CA GLY A 225 -8.83 7.72 -31.13
C GLY A 225 -9.39 7.99 -29.73
N VAL A 226 -8.59 7.70 -28.69
CA VAL A 226 -8.99 7.96 -27.29
C VAL A 226 -9.18 9.46 -27.04
N LEU A 227 -8.29 10.31 -27.55
CA LEU A 227 -8.38 11.76 -27.37
C LEU A 227 -9.58 12.37 -28.11
N VAL A 228 -9.86 11.95 -29.33
CA VAL A 228 -11.06 12.37 -30.08
C VAL A 228 -12.33 11.99 -29.33
N SER A 229 -12.40 10.77 -28.78
CA SER A 229 -13.55 10.32 -27.98
C SER A 229 -13.72 11.10 -26.67
N SER A 230 -12.63 11.70 -26.17
CA SER A 230 -12.61 12.54 -24.97
C SER A 230 -12.83 14.04 -25.27
N GLY A 231 -13.13 14.40 -26.53
CA GLY A 231 -13.42 15.78 -26.94
C GLY A 231 -12.19 16.65 -27.21
N VAL A 232 -10.99 16.07 -27.31
CA VAL A 232 -9.75 16.81 -27.65
C VAL A 232 -9.55 16.80 -29.17
N PRO A 233 -9.32 17.97 -29.83
CA PRO A 233 -8.98 18.02 -31.25
C PRO A 233 -7.64 17.34 -31.53
N ALA A 234 -7.67 16.10 -32.02
CA ALA A 234 -6.49 15.28 -32.25
C ALA A 234 -6.40 14.79 -33.70
N ALA A 235 -5.18 14.78 -34.26
CA ALA A 235 -4.85 14.20 -35.55
C ALA A 235 -3.52 13.44 -35.47
N GLY A 236 -3.25 12.56 -36.43
CA GLY A 236 -1.99 11.80 -36.47
C GLY A 236 -1.57 11.48 -37.89
N TRP A 237 -0.27 11.26 -38.07
CA TRP A 237 0.34 10.80 -39.31
C TRP A 237 1.27 9.63 -39.01
N ASP A 238 1.34 8.65 -39.91
CA ASP A 238 2.28 7.55 -39.82
C ASP A 238 2.75 7.15 -41.23
N PRO A 239 4.07 6.98 -41.47
CA PRO A 239 4.58 6.70 -42.81
C PRO A 239 4.11 5.35 -43.39
N HIS A 240 3.57 4.45 -42.59
CA HIS A 240 3.09 3.14 -43.03
C HIS A 240 1.57 3.00 -42.89
N PHE A 241 1.03 3.29 -41.71
CA PHE A 241 -0.38 3.05 -41.40
C PHE A 241 -1.31 4.17 -41.88
N LEU A 242 -0.81 5.42 -41.95
CA LEU A 242 -1.57 6.62 -42.31
C LEU A 242 -0.73 7.59 -43.18
N PRO A 243 -0.14 7.13 -44.32
CA PRO A 243 0.84 7.91 -45.07
C PRO A 243 0.25 9.15 -45.75
N GLU A 244 -1.03 9.09 -46.15
CA GLU A 244 -1.75 10.16 -46.83
C GLU A 244 -2.37 11.19 -45.87
N ALA A 245 -2.24 10.99 -44.55
CA ALA A 245 -2.81 11.91 -43.57
C ALA A 245 -2.08 13.27 -43.61
N PRO A 246 -2.79 14.41 -43.50
CA PRO A 246 -2.16 15.71 -43.55
C PRO A 246 -1.29 15.95 -42.30
N ILE A 247 -0.03 16.32 -42.53
CA ILE A 247 0.86 16.79 -41.46
C ILE A 247 0.50 18.24 -41.14
N GLN A 248 0.11 18.51 -39.89
CA GLN A 248 -0.38 19.82 -39.47
C GLN A 248 0.23 20.30 -38.15
N ARG A 249 0.26 21.62 -37.94
CA ARG A 249 0.74 22.22 -36.70
C ARG A 249 -0.30 22.10 -35.58
N ALA A 250 0.15 21.77 -34.38
CA ALA A 250 -0.71 21.62 -33.20
C ALA A 250 -0.09 22.26 -31.96
N ASP A 251 -0.91 22.54 -30.95
CA ASP A 251 -0.43 23.07 -29.67
C ASP A 251 0.51 22.08 -29.00
N VAL A 252 0.14 20.80 -29.06
CA VAL A 252 0.92 19.68 -28.56
C VAL A 252 1.26 18.75 -29.71
N VAL A 253 2.55 18.45 -29.87
CA VAL A 253 3.02 17.41 -30.78
C VAL A 253 3.64 16.28 -29.97
N ASN A 254 3.25 15.04 -30.27
CA ASN A 254 3.86 13.84 -29.72
C ASN A 254 4.75 13.17 -30.76
N LEU A 255 5.95 12.77 -30.33
CA LEU A 255 6.90 11.93 -31.07
C LEU A 255 7.23 10.73 -30.17
N GLY A 256 6.25 9.86 -30.00
CA GLY A 256 6.30 8.75 -29.06
C GLY A 256 7.02 7.53 -29.64
N PHE A 257 8.21 7.19 -29.12
CA PHE A 257 8.98 5.98 -29.46
C PHE A 257 9.45 5.86 -30.93
N VAL A 258 9.15 6.84 -31.78
CA VAL A 258 9.56 6.88 -33.19
C VAL A 258 11.08 6.89 -33.36
N ILE A 259 11.79 7.62 -32.51
CA ILE A 259 13.25 7.74 -32.56
C ILE A 259 13.92 6.37 -32.33
N ASN A 260 13.30 5.46 -31.57
CA ASN A 260 13.89 4.15 -31.32
C ASN A 260 13.92 3.25 -32.55
N VAL A 261 12.97 3.43 -33.48
CA VAL A 261 12.73 2.46 -34.56
C VAL A 261 13.35 2.85 -35.90
N ILE A 262 13.96 4.03 -35.96
CA ILE A 262 14.66 4.54 -37.14
C ILE A 262 16.16 4.19 -37.01
N GLU A 263 16.65 3.34 -37.90
CA GLU A 263 18.04 2.84 -37.93
C GLU A 263 19.05 3.83 -38.53
N ASP A 264 18.58 4.88 -39.20
CA ASP A 264 19.40 5.94 -39.75
C ASP A 264 19.46 7.15 -38.80
N SER A 265 20.67 7.54 -38.40
CA SER A 265 20.85 8.63 -37.44
C SER A 265 20.48 10.01 -37.98
N ALA A 266 20.66 10.26 -39.28
CA ALA A 266 20.27 11.51 -39.92
C ALA A 266 18.75 11.59 -40.05
N GLU A 267 18.10 10.48 -40.41
CA GLU A 267 16.63 10.40 -40.46
C GLU A 267 15.99 10.64 -39.08
N ARG A 268 16.61 10.15 -37.98
CA ARG A 268 16.14 10.45 -36.62
C ARG A 268 16.16 11.95 -36.30
N ILE A 269 17.24 12.64 -36.65
CA ILE A 269 17.36 14.09 -36.43
C ILE A 269 16.34 14.84 -37.28
N GLU A 270 16.13 14.42 -38.52
CA GLU A 270 15.14 15.01 -39.40
C GLU A 270 13.72 14.84 -38.84
N ALA A 271 13.35 13.62 -38.43
CA ALA A 271 12.05 13.34 -37.82
C ALA A 271 11.82 14.19 -36.55
N LEU A 272 12.83 14.28 -35.68
CA LEU A 272 12.78 15.10 -34.47
C LEU A 272 12.58 16.59 -34.78
N THR A 273 13.36 17.12 -35.73
CA THR A 273 13.32 18.55 -36.09
C THR A 273 12.00 18.91 -36.78
N ARG A 274 11.50 18.03 -37.66
CA ARG A 274 10.18 18.19 -38.31
C ARG A 274 9.06 18.17 -37.28
N ALA A 275 9.05 17.21 -36.36
CA ALA A 275 8.05 17.15 -35.29
C ALA A 275 8.09 18.41 -34.41
N PHE A 276 9.28 18.92 -34.07
CA PHE A 276 9.43 20.15 -33.30
C PHE A 276 8.86 21.38 -34.01
N ALA A 277 9.07 21.52 -35.33
CA ALA A 277 8.53 22.64 -36.11
C ALA A 277 6.98 22.67 -36.13
N LEU A 278 6.33 21.53 -35.94
CA LEU A 278 4.88 21.43 -35.87
C LEU A 278 4.30 21.90 -34.53
N ALA A 279 5.09 21.87 -33.46
CA ALA A 279 4.64 22.27 -32.14
C ALA A 279 4.45 23.80 -32.05
N LYS A 280 3.28 24.23 -31.55
CA LYS A 280 3.04 25.64 -31.19
C LYS A 280 3.37 25.91 -29.73
N VAL A 281 3.20 24.92 -28.84
CA VAL A 281 3.48 25.04 -27.40
C VAL A 281 4.57 24.06 -26.98
N VAL A 282 4.35 22.75 -27.14
CA VAL A 282 5.25 21.72 -26.61
C VAL A 282 5.38 20.52 -27.55
N LEU A 283 6.61 20.01 -27.68
CA LEU A 283 6.91 18.70 -28.24
C LEU A 283 7.17 17.72 -27.10
N CYS A 284 6.44 16.61 -27.08
CA CYS A 284 6.71 15.46 -26.22
C CYS A 284 7.49 14.42 -27.02
N VAL A 285 8.69 14.05 -26.56
CA VAL A 285 9.53 13.02 -27.19
C VAL A 285 9.70 11.87 -26.21
N SER A 286 9.54 10.64 -26.69
CA SER A 286 9.73 9.44 -25.88
C SER A 286 10.67 8.44 -26.53
N VAL A 287 11.52 7.81 -25.72
CA VAL A 287 12.44 6.75 -26.13
C VAL A 287 12.45 5.59 -25.14
N MET A 288 12.77 4.40 -25.62
CA MET A 288 13.16 3.28 -24.77
C MET A 288 14.57 3.45 -24.20
N LEU A 289 14.72 3.18 -22.90
CA LEU A 289 16.00 3.19 -22.20
C LEU A 289 16.66 1.79 -22.20
N HIS A 290 17.96 1.73 -21.96
CA HIS A 290 18.68 0.46 -21.81
C HIS A 290 18.08 -0.36 -20.66
N SER A 291 17.77 -1.65 -20.92
CA SER A 291 17.37 -2.62 -19.89
C SER A 291 18.33 -3.81 -19.91
N THR A 292 18.47 -4.49 -18.76
CA THR A 292 19.27 -5.73 -18.64
C THR A 292 18.71 -6.92 -19.43
N ALA A 293 17.50 -6.78 -19.99
CA ALA A 293 16.77 -7.81 -20.73
C ALA A 293 16.73 -7.58 -22.26
N ALA A 294 17.52 -6.64 -22.81
CA ALA A 294 17.50 -6.35 -24.24
C ALA A 294 18.12 -7.51 -25.07
N VAL A 295 17.27 -8.43 -25.54
CA VAL A 295 17.66 -9.56 -26.39
C VAL A 295 17.57 -9.15 -27.86
N GLY A 296 18.71 -9.14 -28.57
CA GLY A 296 18.76 -8.82 -30.00
C GLY A 296 20.19 -8.91 -30.55
N ARG A 297 20.32 -8.96 -31.88
CA ARG A 297 21.64 -8.94 -32.55
C ARG A 297 22.08 -7.49 -32.76
N PRO A 298 23.31 -7.09 -32.40
CA PRO A 298 23.81 -5.76 -32.71
C PRO A 298 23.67 -5.43 -34.19
N TYR A 299 23.07 -4.28 -34.50
CA TYR A 299 22.90 -3.76 -35.86
C TYR A 299 23.00 -2.24 -35.83
N ARG A 300 23.99 -1.68 -36.55
CA ARG A 300 24.37 -0.25 -36.47
C ARG A 300 24.59 0.19 -35.01
N ASP A 301 23.90 1.23 -34.56
CA ASP A 301 23.98 1.78 -33.21
C ASP A 301 22.88 1.26 -32.27
N GLY A 302 22.13 0.23 -32.69
CA GLY A 302 21.05 -0.38 -31.91
C GLY A 302 21.05 -1.91 -32.01
N LEU A 303 19.90 -2.51 -31.74
CA LEU A 303 19.68 -3.96 -31.76
C LEU A 303 18.61 -4.33 -32.79
N LEU A 304 18.80 -5.44 -33.49
CA LEU A 304 17.81 -6.09 -34.33
C LEU A 304 17.14 -7.21 -33.54
N THR A 305 15.81 -7.15 -33.38
CA THR A 305 15.04 -8.18 -32.67
C THR A 305 14.87 -9.45 -33.53
N SER A 306 14.39 -10.55 -32.94
CA SER A 306 14.01 -11.77 -33.68
C SER A 306 12.93 -11.50 -34.74
N ARG A 307 12.04 -10.51 -34.50
CA ARG A 307 11.02 -10.03 -35.44
C ARG A 307 11.56 -9.08 -36.52
N ARG A 308 12.89 -8.92 -36.61
CA ARG A 308 13.59 -8.00 -37.52
C ARG A 308 13.15 -6.53 -37.40
N THR A 309 12.80 -6.09 -36.20
CA THR A 309 12.63 -4.66 -35.91
C THR A 309 13.93 -4.09 -35.36
N PHE A 310 14.29 -2.87 -35.78
CA PHE A 310 15.42 -2.14 -35.20
C PHE A 310 14.98 -1.40 -33.93
N GLN A 311 15.82 -1.43 -32.90
CA GLN A 311 15.60 -0.69 -31.66
C GLN A 311 16.91 -0.03 -31.20
N LYS A 312 16.97 1.31 -31.24
CA LYS A 312 17.98 2.11 -30.53
C LYS A 312 17.52 2.33 -29.10
N TYR A 313 18.34 1.98 -28.12
CA TYR A 313 18.12 2.30 -26.71
C TYR A 313 18.97 3.50 -26.31
N PHE A 314 18.50 4.30 -25.37
CA PHE A 314 19.23 5.46 -24.85
C PHE A 314 19.51 5.32 -23.37
N THR A 315 20.56 5.97 -22.87
CA THR A 315 20.57 6.35 -21.44
C THR A 315 19.78 7.64 -21.24
N GLN A 316 19.31 7.92 -20.02
CA GLN A 316 18.56 9.15 -19.76
C GLN A 316 19.40 10.41 -20.10
N ALA A 317 20.68 10.40 -19.76
CA ALA A 317 21.62 11.50 -20.06
C ALA A 317 21.91 11.64 -21.56
N GLU A 318 22.14 10.52 -22.25
CA GLU A 318 22.31 10.50 -23.71
C GLU A 318 21.07 11.06 -24.43
N PHE A 319 19.87 10.67 -23.98
CA PHE A 319 18.62 11.14 -24.54
C PHE A 319 18.43 12.65 -24.34
N ARG A 320 18.67 13.17 -23.13
CA ARG A 320 18.65 14.62 -22.86
C ARG A 320 19.60 15.36 -23.81
N ASN A 321 20.87 14.94 -23.84
CA ASN A 321 21.90 15.59 -24.67
C ASN A 321 21.54 15.53 -26.17
N TYR A 322 21.01 14.41 -26.64
CA TYR A 322 20.55 14.24 -28.02
C TYR A 322 19.48 15.26 -28.39
N LEU A 323 18.49 15.47 -27.53
CA LEU A 323 17.43 16.47 -27.75
C LEU A 323 17.96 17.90 -27.74
N GLU A 324 18.76 18.25 -26.75
CA GLU A 324 19.27 19.62 -26.57
C GLU A 324 20.21 20.02 -27.71
N GLN A 325 21.06 19.10 -28.17
CA GLN A 325 21.93 19.32 -29.33
C GLN A 325 21.14 19.43 -30.63
N ALA A 326 20.12 18.60 -30.84
CA ALA A 326 19.33 18.60 -32.06
C ALA A 326 18.40 19.84 -32.17
N LEU A 327 17.81 20.28 -31.06
CA LEU A 327 16.78 21.31 -31.05
C LEU A 327 17.27 22.69 -30.57
N GLY A 328 18.43 22.78 -29.93
CA GLY A 328 18.95 24.04 -29.37
C GLY A 328 18.02 24.66 -28.32
N ARG A 329 17.33 23.81 -27.54
CA ARG A 329 16.38 24.16 -26.48
C ARG A 329 16.59 23.25 -25.29
N GLU A 330 16.29 23.73 -24.09
CA GLU A 330 16.35 22.91 -22.86
C GLU A 330 15.32 21.77 -22.93
N ALA A 331 15.76 20.54 -22.62
CA ALA A 331 14.89 19.37 -22.60
C ALA A 331 14.46 19.07 -21.15
N PHE A 332 13.17 19.14 -20.87
CA PHE A 332 12.64 18.84 -19.54
C PHE A 332 12.33 17.35 -19.42
N MET A 333 13.18 16.60 -18.71
CA MET A 333 12.92 15.19 -18.41
C MET A 333 11.73 15.08 -17.44
N VAL A 334 10.62 14.50 -17.93
CA VAL A 334 9.34 14.38 -17.21
C VAL A 334 9.01 12.95 -16.80
N GLY A 335 9.76 11.98 -17.31
CA GLY A 335 9.73 10.57 -16.93
C GLY A 335 10.95 9.83 -17.46
N PRO A 336 11.16 8.55 -17.09
CA PRO A 336 12.17 7.71 -17.72
C PRO A 336 11.92 7.63 -19.23
N GLY A 337 12.90 8.08 -20.02
CA GLY A 337 12.81 8.10 -21.48
C GLY A 337 11.79 9.08 -22.04
N ILE A 338 11.22 10.02 -21.26
CA ILE A 338 10.20 10.97 -21.76
C ILE A 338 10.61 12.41 -21.43
N ALA A 339 10.60 13.28 -22.44
CA ALA A 339 11.01 14.68 -22.33
C ALA A 339 10.00 15.62 -23.00
N PHE A 340 9.85 16.82 -22.43
CA PHE A 340 9.14 17.94 -23.04
C PHE A 340 10.13 19.01 -23.51
N VAL A 341 9.91 19.54 -24.72
CA VAL A 341 10.68 20.64 -25.30
C VAL A 341 9.70 21.73 -25.75
N PHE A 342 9.86 22.94 -25.23
CA PHE A 342 8.91 24.03 -25.47
C PHE A 342 9.27 24.85 -26.71
N ALA A 343 8.26 25.15 -27.53
CA ALA A 343 8.41 25.96 -28.73
C ALA A 343 8.53 27.46 -28.42
N THR A 344 8.02 27.90 -27.26
CA THR A 344 8.01 29.31 -26.84
C THR A 344 8.63 29.53 -25.46
N PRO A 345 9.33 30.66 -25.22
CA PRO A 345 9.85 31.02 -23.90
C PRO A 345 8.76 31.14 -22.81
N ASP A 346 7.55 31.60 -23.17
CA ASP A 346 6.43 31.70 -22.24
C ASP A 346 5.96 30.31 -21.78
N GLY A 347 5.88 29.35 -22.71
CA GLY A 347 5.55 27.95 -22.39
C GLY A 347 6.60 27.31 -21.49
N GLU A 348 7.87 27.57 -21.77
CA GLU A 348 9.01 27.12 -20.96
C GLU A 348 8.94 27.68 -19.52
N GLN A 349 8.75 28.99 -19.36
CA GLN A 349 8.63 29.62 -18.04
C GLN A 349 7.41 29.13 -17.27
N ARG A 350 6.26 28.97 -17.96
CA ARG A 350 5.04 28.44 -17.35
C ARG A 350 5.28 27.01 -16.86
N PHE A 351 5.93 26.17 -17.67
CA PHE A 351 6.23 24.80 -17.27
C PHE A 351 7.26 24.73 -16.13
N ALA A 352 8.33 25.51 -16.19
CA ALA A 352 9.34 25.58 -15.13
C ALA A 352 8.74 26.00 -13.77
N SER A 353 7.81 26.98 -13.78
CA SER A 353 7.08 27.37 -12.57
C SER A 353 6.04 26.35 -12.13
N THR A 354 5.47 25.57 -13.07
CA THR A 354 4.45 24.54 -12.81
C THR A 354 5.05 23.20 -12.36
N ARG A 355 6.30 22.91 -12.71
CA ARG A 355 7.03 21.71 -12.29
C ARG A 355 7.08 21.55 -10.77
N TYR A 356 7.11 22.67 -10.06
CA TYR A 356 7.13 22.72 -8.60
C TYR A 356 5.75 23.04 -8.00
N ARG A 357 4.66 22.96 -8.77
CA ARG A 357 3.30 23.20 -8.26
C ARG A 357 2.70 21.92 -7.70
N ARG A 358 2.02 22.01 -6.55
CA ARG A 358 1.09 20.96 -6.12
C ARG A 358 -0.10 20.92 -7.07
N ARG A 359 -0.47 19.74 -7.56
CA ARG A 359 -1.57 19.56 -8.52
C ARG A 359 -2.90 19.28 -7.81
N ALA A 360 -4.00 19.54 -8.51
CA ALA A 360 -5.35 19.24 -8.08
C ALA A 360 -5.72 19.83 -6.71
N VAL A 361 -5.14 20.98 -6.35
CA VAL A 361 -5.37 21.65 -5.06
C VAL A 361 -6.85 21.93 -4.85
N ALA A 362 -7.56 22.42 -5.87
CA ALA A 362 -9.00 22.63 -5.79
C ALA A 362 -9.74 21.33 -5.50
N ARG A 363 -9.47 20.25 -6.26
CA ARG A 363 -10.12 18.95 -6.09
C ARG A 363 -9.87 18.39 -4.68
N THR A 364 -8.63 18.34 -4.24
CA THR A 364 -8.25 17.81 -2.93
C THR A 364 -8.91 18.60 -1.80
N LEU A 365 -8.88 19.94 -1.84
CA LEU A 365 -9.50 20.78 -0.81
C LEU A 365 -11.03 20.61 -0.77
N VAL A 366 -11.68 20.48 -1.94
CA VAL A 366 -13.13 20.26 -2.04
C VAL A 366 -13.52 18.86 -1.57
N GLU A 367 -12.78 17.81 -1.96
CA GLU A 367 -13.02 16.43 -1.54
C GLU A 367 -12.84 16.26 -0.02
N ILE A 368 -11.79 16.84 0.57
CA ILE A 368 -11.56 16.83 2.02
C ILE A 368 -12.74 17.49 2.76
N GLN A 369 -13.25 18.63 2.28
CA GLN A 369 -14.44 19.24 2.90
C GLN A 369 -15.69 18.37 2.77
N GLY A 370 -15.90 17.72 1.62
CA GLY A 370 -17.02 16.80 1.41
C GLY A 370 -17.01 15.60 2.35
N VAL A 371 -15.81 15.14 2.77
CA VAL A 371 -15.64 14.10 3.79
C VAL A 371 -15.91 14.65 5.21
N ARG A 372 -15.46 15.87 5.53
CA ARG A 372 -15.65 16.50 6.84
C ARG A 372 -17.08 16.97 7.14
N TYR A 373 -17.85 17.31 6.11
CA TYR A 373 -19.22 17.84 6.24
C TYR A 373 -20.26 16.88 5.65
N ARG A 374 -20.28 15.63 6.12
CA ARG A 374 -21.57 14.91 6.17
C ARG A 374 -22.30 15.45 7.38
N SER A 375 -23.02 16.56 7.21
CA SER A 375 -23.99 16.98 8.23
C SER A 375 -24.88 15.78 8.56
N PRO A 376 -25.19 15.52 9.85
CA PRO A 376 -26.17 14.52 10.19
C PRO A 376 -27.42 14.85 9.37
N ARG A 377 -27.84 13.92 8.51
CA ARG A 377 -29.16 14.00 7.89
C ARG A 377 -30.13 13.95 9.07
N VAL A 378 -30.59 15.13 9.50
CA VAL A 378 -31.76 15.24 10.34
C VAL A 378 -32.81 14.37 9.64
N ALA A 379 -33.38 13.41 10.38
CA ALA A 379 -34.38 12.49 9.87
C ALA A 379 -35.37 13.28 8.99
N PRO A 380 -35.71 12.81 7.78
CA PRO A 380 -36.45 13.60 6.82
C PRO A 380 -37.79 14.01 7.46
N ALA A 381 -37.84 15.25 7.96
CA ALA A 381 -39.11 15.94 8.10
C ALA A 381 -39.71 16.00 6.69
N ALA A 382 -41.02 15.76 6.61
CA ALA A 382 -41.77 15.67 5.35
C ALA A 382 -41.27 16.66 4.28
N PRO A 383 -41.19 16.26 3.00
CA PRO A 383 -40.48 17.00 1.96
C PRO A 383 -41.09 18.39 1.79
N ASN A 384 -40.55 19.38 2.51
CA ASN A 384 -40.82 20.77 2.23
C ASN A 384 -40.18 21.09 0.90
N ARG A 385 -40.97 21.55 -0.07
CA ARG A 385 -40.45 22.07 -1.33
C ARG A 385 -39.38 23.11 -1.00
N PRO A 386 -38.16 23.00 -1.57
CA PRO A 386 -37.11 23.97 -1.33
C PRO A 386 -37.65 25.36 -1.68
N SER A 387 -37.44 26.31 -0.78
CA SER A 387 -37.85 27.68 -0.96
C SER A 387 -37.23 28.25 -2.24
N ARG A 388 -37.86 29.26 -2.83
CA ARG A 388 -37.30 29.99 -3.99
C ARG A 388 -35.89 30.53 -3.71
N VAL A 389 -35.55 30.81 -2.46
CA VAL A 389 -34.23 31.27 -2.04
C VAL A 389 -33.21 30.13 -2.09
N GLU A 390 -33.55 28.94 -1.58
CA GLU A 390 -32.69 27.75 -1.61
C GLU A 390 -32.44 27.26 -3.04
N LEU A 391 -33.46 27.25 -3.90
CA LEU A 391 -33.30 26.90 -5.31
C LEU A 391 -32.35 27.87 -6.02
N ARG A 392 -32.53 29.18 -5.80
CA ARG A 392 -31.66 30.21 -6.39
C ARG A 392 -30.23 30.12 -5.86
N LEU A 393 -30.06 29.75 -4.59
CA LEU A 393 -28.76 29.52 -3.97
C LEU A 393 -28.04 28.33 -4.62
N ALA A 394 -28.74 27.21 -4.81
CA ALA A 394 -28.21 26.03 -5.48
C ALA A 394 -27.82 26.31 -6.94
N GLU A 395 -28.68 27.00 -7.69
CA GLU A 395 -28.41 27.42 -9.08
C GLU A 395 -27.20 28.37 -9.20
N ASN A 396 -27.03 29.28 -8.22
CA ASN A 396 -25.89 30.19 -8.18
C ASN A 396 -24.59 29.46 -7.82
N ARG A 397 -24.63 28.52 -6.85
CA ARG A 397 -23.48 27.66 -6.53
C ARG A 397 -23.05 26.82 -7.72
N ALA A 398 -24.00 26.20 -8.43
CA ALA A 398 -23.71 25.42 -9.63
C ALA A 398 -23.02 26.28 -10.70
N ALA A 399 -23.54 27.48 -10.98
CA ALA A 399 -22.96 28.39 -11.96
C ALA A 399 -21.59 28.97 -11.55
N LEU A 400 -21.30 29.09 -10.26
CA LEU A 400 -20.02 29.62 -9.76
C LEU A 400 -18.99 28.52 -9.45
N SER A 401 -19.37 27.24 -9.53
CA SER A 401 -18.52 26.09 -9.18
C SER A 401 -17.20 26.06 -9.96
N GLN A 402 -17.25 26.30 -11.27
CA GLN A 402 -16.07 26.35 -12.13
C GLN A 402 -15.16 27.52 -11.76
N VAL A 403 -15.72 28.72 -11.58
CA VAL A 403 -14.97 29.91 -11.14
C VAL A 403 -14.35 29.67 -9.75
N TRP A 404 -15.04 28.97 -8.86
CA TRP A 404 -14.53 28.59 -7.56
C TRP A 404 -13.37 27.60 -7.66
N SER A 405 -13.48 26.57 -8.51
CA SER A 405 -12.37 25.65 -8.78
C SER A 405 -11.14 26.40 -9.28
N THR A 406 -11.30 27.27 -10.29
CA THR A 406 -10.22 28.12 -10.80
C THR A 406 -9.64 29.04 -9.72
N THR A 407 -10.48 29.59 -8.85
CA THR A 407 -10.06 30.44 -7.72
C THR A 407 -9.19 29.66 -6.72
N LEU A 408 -9.54 28.41 -6.41
CA LEU A 408 -8.74 27.53 -5.55
C LEU A 408 -7.44 27.08 -6.23
N ASP A 409 -7.46 26.73 -7.52
CA ASP A 409 -6.26 26.34 -8.25
C ASP A 409 -5.27 27.50 -8.41
N LEU A 410 -5.77 28.73 -8.52
CA LEU A 410 -4.94 29.93 -8.51
C LEU A 410 -4.50 30.33 -7.11
N GLY A 411 -5.26 29.98 -6.06
CA GLY A 411 -5.08 30.49 -4.70
C GLY A 411 -5.38 31.99 -4.56
N ARG A 412 -5.96 32.59 -5.60
CA ARG A 412 -6.38 34.00 -5.67
C ARG A 412 -7.58 34.10 -6.59
N VAL A 413 -8.27 35.24 -6.54
CA VAL A 413 -9.35 35.52 -7.48
C VAL A 413 -8.78 35.57 -8.92
N PRO A 414 -9.41 34.89 -9.90
CA PRO A 414 -8.98 34.96 -11.30
C PRO A 414 -9.27 36.33 -11.90
N GLU A 415 -8.43 36.75 -12.84
CA GLU A 415 -8.72 37.85 -13.77
C GLU A 415 -9.71 37.39 -14.86
N PRO A 416 -10.39 38.31 -15.57
CA PRO A 416 -11.40 37.94 -16.56
C PRO A 416 -10.90 37.00 -17.67
N ASP A 417 -9.63 37.13 -18.09
CA ASP A 417 -8.98 36.29 -19.09
C ASP A 417 -8.52 34.92 -18.56
N GLU A 418 -8.66 34.67 -17.27
CA GLU A 418 -8.33 33.39 -16.60
C GLU A 418 -9.59 32.55 -16.32
N VAL A 419 -10.78 33.03 -16.69
CA VAL A 419 -12.07 32.36 -16.46
C VAL A 419 -12.62 31.77 -17.75
N SER A 420 -12.79 30.45 -17.77
CA SER A 420 -13.55 29.75 -18.80
C SER A 420 -15.00 30.24 -18.81
N ASP A 421 -15.56 30.48 -20.00
CA ASP A 421 -16.96 30.93 -20.20
C ASP A 421 -17.35 32.20 -19.43
N LEU A 422 -16.44 33.19 -19.41
CA LEU A 422 -16.69 34.51 -18.80
C LEU A 422 -18.03 35.13 -19.24
N SER A 423 -18.43 34.96 -20.49
CA SER A 423 -19.70 35.48 -21.04
C SER A 423 -20.92 34.92 -20.31
N CYS A 424 -20.93 33.62 -19.99
CA CYS A 424 -22.01 32.96 -19.25
C CYS A 424 -22.13 33.54 -17.82
N ILE A 425 -20.98 33.72 -17.14
CA ILE A 425 -20.92 34.30 -15.81
C ILE A 425 -21.43 35.75 -15.81
N VAL A 426 -20.97 36.56 -16.77
CA VAL A 426 -21.39 37.96 -16.90
C VAL A 426 -22.88 38.06 -17.22
N ASN A 427 -23.41 37.21 -18.11
CA ASN A 427 -24.84 37.20 -18.45
C ASN A 427 -25.71 36.86 -17.23
N LYS A 428 -25.28 35.94 -16.37
CA LYS A 428 -26.05 35.53 -15.19
C LYS A 428 -25.99 36.54 -14.03
N PHE A 429 -24.82 37.15 -13.78
CA PHE A 429 -24.58 38.01 -12.61
C PHE A 429 -24.45 39.50 -12.94
N GLY A 430 -24.55 39.87 -14.22
CA GLY A 430 -24.45 41.23 -14.77
C GLY A 430 -23.01 41.72 -14.96
N THR A 431 -22.15 41.57 -13.95
CA THR A 431 -20.72 41.92 -14.06
C THR A 431 -19.84 40.89 -13.37
N PHE A 432 -18.58 40.75 -13.82
CA PHE A 432 -17.63 39.83 -13.19
C PHE A 432 -17.37 40.18 -11.72
N SER A 433 -17.25 41.46 -11.37
CA SER A 433 -17.10 41.89 -9.97
C SER A 433 -18.31 41.53 -9.09
N ARG A 434 -19.53 41.52 -9.65
CA ARG A 434 -20.72 41.02 -8.93
C ARG A 434 -20.64 39.52 -8.71
N ALA A 435 -20.22 38.75 -9.72
CA ALA A 435 -20.03 37.30 -9.59
C ALA A 435 -19.01 36.94 -8.49
N ILE A 436 -17.86 37.63 -8.43
CA ILE A 436 -16.86 37.40 -7.38
C ILE A 436 -17.37 37.75 -5.98
N ARG A 437 -18.18 38.82 -5.83
CA ARG A 437 -18.81 39.14 -4.54
C ARG A 437 -19.77 38.05 -4.09
N GLU A 438 -20.55 37.49 -5.01
CA GLU A 438 -21.42 36.36 -4.70
C GLU A 438 -20.62 35.09 -4.38
N LEU A 439 -19.55 34.81 -5.12
CA LEU A 439 -18.65 33.67 -4.85
C LEU A 439 -18.08 33.74 -3.43
N LYS A 440 -17.61 34.89 -2.96
CA LYS A 440 -17.10 35.05 -1.59
C LYS A 440 -18.16 34.88 -0.48
N LYS A 441 -19.45 35.06 -0.81
CA LYS A 441 -20.56 34.81 0.14
C LYS A 441 -20.93 33.33 0.20
N HIS A 442 -20.86 32.63 -0.93
CA HIS A 442 -21.39 31.27 -1.08
C HIS A 442 -20.37 30.17 -0.79
N PHE A 443 -19.07 30.49 -0.85
CA PHE A 443 -17.96 29.55 -0.67
C PHE A 443 -17.05 29.96 0.49
N GLY A 444 -16.46 28.98 1.18
CA GLY A 444 -15.66 29.20 2.40
C GLY A 444 -14.34 29.89 2.11
N LEU A 445 -14.13 31.08 2.70
CA LEU A 445 -12.89 31.86 2.56
C LEU A 445 -11.66 31.12 3.12
N GLU A 446 -11.84 30.24 4.09
CA GLU A 446 -10.77 29.41 4.67
C GLU A 446 -10.09 28.53 3.62
N LEU A 447 -10.85 27.95 2.68
CA LEU A 447 -10.28 27.16 1.59
C LEU A 447 -9.44 28.01 0.66
N LEU A 448 -9.90 29.23 0.36
CA LEU A 448 -9.12 30.16 -0.47
C LEU A 448 -7.82 30.57 0.24
N GLN A 449 -7.84 30.75 1.57
CA GLN A 449 -6.62 31.03 2.34
C GLN A 449 -5.66 29.84 2.35
N ALA A 450 -6.17 28.61 2.51
CA ALA A 450 -5.36 27.40 2.43
C ALA A 450 -4.73 27.23 1.04
N ALA A 451 -5.52 27.42 -0.02
CA ALA A 451 -5.05 27.43 -1.39
C ALA A 451 -3.99 28.53 -1.60
N ALA A 452 -4.24 29.76 -1.16
CA ALA A 452 -3.28 30.87 -1.26
C ALA A 452 -1.92 30.53 -0.62
N ARG A 453 -1.91 29.92 0.57
CA ARG A 453 -0.69 29.46 1.25
C ARG A 453 0.07 28.43 0.42
N ILE A 454 -0.63 27.40 -0.07
CA ILE A 454 -0.04 26.36 -0.94
C ILE A 454 0.59 26.98 -2.19
N ARG A 455 -0.14 27.89 -2.85
CA ARG A 455 0.30 28.56 -4.08
C ARG A 455 1.48 29.50 -3.84
N ALA A 456 1.49 30.22 -2.71
CA ALA A 456 2.61 31.05 -2.30
C ALA A 456 3.87 30.20 -2.05
N ASP A 457 3.75 29.07 -1.35
CA ASP A 457 4.88 28.16 -1.10
C ASP A 457 5.44 27.54 -2.39
N ASP A 458 4.59 27.16 -3.35
CA ASP A 458 5.03 26.71 -4.68
C ASP A 458 5.86 27.77 -5.40
N LEU A 459 5.45 29.04 -5.31
CA LEU A 459 6.19 30.16 -5.91
C LEU A 459 7.50 30.45 -5.18
N ARG A 460 7.51 30.38 -3.84
CA ARG A 460 8.75 30.50 -3.05
C ARG A 460 9.76 29.44 -3.48
N LEU A 461 9.32 28.19 -3.66
CA LEU A 461 10.14 27.09 -4.13
C LEU A 461 10.68 27.35 -5.55
N ALA A 462 9.82 27.74 -6.50
CA ALA A 462 10.24 28.06 -7.86
C ALA A 462 11.29 29.19 -7.88
N LEU A 463 11.07 30.26 -7.12
CA LEU A 463 11.98 31.40 -7.01
C LEU A 463 13.29 31.06 -6.28
N ALA A 464 13.25 30.13 -5.32
CA ALA A 464 14.44 29.58 -4.68
C ALA A 464 15.31 28.83 -5.68
N ILE A 465 14.73 27.94 -6.50
CA ILE A 465 15.49 27.17 -7.49
C ILE A 465 16.01 28.04 -8.64
N GLN A 466 15.28 29.09 -9.02
CA GLN A 466 15.76 30.07 -10.00
C GLN A 466 17.03 30.82 -9.56
N GLN A 467 17.42 30.78 -8.27
CA GLN A 467 18.68 31.38 -7.84
C GLN A 467 19.90 30.74 -8.52
N PHE A 468 19.77 29.47 -8.94
CA PHE A 468 20.84 28.67 -9.56
C PHE A 468 20.83 28.71 -11.10
N SER A 469 19.86 29.39 -11.74
CA SER A 469 19.70 29.45 -13.21
C SER A 469 19.68 30.91 -13.72
N LYS A 470 19.71 31.13 -15.05
CA LYS A 470 19.55 32.46 -15.64
C LYS A 470 18.17 33.05 -15.30
N ARG A 471 18.13 34.32 -14.92
CA ARG A 471 16.96 34.98 -14.32
C ARG A 471 16.30 35.93 -15.32
N PRO A 472 15.04 35.71 -15.70
CA PRO A 472 14.30 36.69 -16.47
C PRO A 472 13.95 37.91 -15.59
N PRO A 473 14.08 39.14 -16.11
CA PRO A 473 13.56 40.35 -15.47
C PRO A 473 12.02 40.29 -15.41
N TYR A 474 11.42 40.99 -14.45
CA TYR A 474 9.97 40.92 -14.18
C TYR A 474 9.09 41.15 -15.42
N GLY A 475 9.46 42.11 -16.28
CA GLY A 475 8.70 42.41 -17.51
C GLY A 475 8.75 41.30 -18.58
N GLN A 476 9.70 40.37 -18.49
CA GLN A 476 9.82 39.20 -19.37
C GLN A 476 9.20 37.94 -18.74
N LEU A 477 8.61 38.04 -17.54
CA LEU A 477 7.85 36.96 -16.95
C LEU A 477 6.51 36.82 -17.64
N GLU A 478 6.01 35.58 -17.75
CA GLU A 478 4.64 35.32 -18.16
C GLU A 478 3.63 36.15 -17.33
N LYS A 479 2.59 36.72 -17.98
CA LYS A 479 1.58 37.59 -17.34
C LYS A 479 0.92 36.97 -16.10
N ARG A 480 0.62 35.66 -16.14
CA ARG A 480 0.03 34.95 -15.00
C ARG A 480 0.97 34.91 -13.81
N LEU A 481 2.25 34.60 -14.05
CA LEU A 481 3.28 34.61 -13.01
C LEU A 481 3.46 36.02 -12.39
N GLN A 482 3.38 37.08 -13.20
CA GLN A 482 3.39 38.46 -12.69
C GLN A 482 2.20 38.73 -11.74
N ARG A 483 0.99 38.31 -12.12
CA ARG A 483 -0.23 38.44 -11.29
C ARG A 483 -0.11 37.65 -10.00
N ASP A 484 0.39 36.41 -10.07
CA ASP A 484 0.63 35.55 -8.92
C ASP A 484 1.62 36.21 -7.95
N ILE A 485 2.77 36.69 -8.44
CA ILE A 485 3.77 37.40 -7.63
C ILE A 485 3.16 38.61 -6.92
N LYS A 486 2.38 39.44 -7.65
CA LYS A 486 1.73 40.61 -7.08
C LYS A 486 0.70 40.23 -6.02
N ALA A 487 -0.07 39.18 -6.23
CA ALA A 487 -1.12 38.75 -5.30
C ALA A 487 -0.56 38.19 -3.99
N PHE A 488 0.52 37.41 -4.04
CA PHE A 488 1.05 36.71 -2.86
C PHE A 488 2.18 37.45 -2.14
N PHE A 489 2.97 38.26 -2.85
CA PHE A 489 4.16 38.92 -2.29
C PHE A 489 4.17 40.44 -2.50
N GLY A 490 3.22 40.99 -3.26
CA GLY A 490 3.12 42.42 -3.59
C GLY A 490 4.14 42.90 -4.63
N SER A 491 5.40 42.45 -4.56
CA SER A 491 6.47 42.83 -5.49
C SER A 491 7.38 41.65 -5.86
N TYR A 492 8.05 41.76 -7.01
CA TYR A 492 9.03 40.75 -7.43
C TYR A 492 10.26 40.68 -6.50
N ALA A 493 10.68 41.82 -5.93
CA ALA A 493 11.76 41.85 -4.95
C ALA A 493 11.39 41.04 -3.70
N ALA A 494 10.22 41.31 -3.12
CA ALA A 494 9.72 40.57 -1.95
C ALA A 494 9.56 39.06 -2.24
N ALA A 495 9.07 38.70 -3.42
CA ALA A 495 8.96 37.30 -3.82
C ALA A 495 10.33 36.60 -3.90
N ARG A 496 11.34 37.29 -4.44
CA ARG A 496 12.71 36.78 -4.52
C ARG A 496 13.33 36.64 -3.13
N ASP A 497 13.13 37.61 -2.25
CA ASP A 497 13.60 37.55 -0.87
C ASP A 497 12.96 36.38 -0.12
N ALA A 498 11.66 36.13 -0.35
CA ALA A 498 10.97 34.96 0.21
C ALA A 498 11.53 33.61 -0.29
N GLY A 499 11.97 33.54 -1.55
CA GLY A 499 12.68 32.37 -2.10
C GLY A 499 14.08 32.18 -1.49
N ILE A 500 14.83 33.26 -1.29
CA ILE A 500 16.14 33.22 -0.60
C ILE A 500 15.97 32.82 0.87
N HIS A 501 14.94 33.35 1.54
CA HIS A 501 14.61 32.97 2.91
C HIS A 501 14.33 31.47 3.02
N LEU A 502 13.59 30.90 2.06
CA LEU A 502 13.32 29.46 2.01
C LEU A 502 14.59 28.61 1.89
N LEU A 503 15.58 29.07 1.11
CA LEU A 503 16.89 28.39 1.05
C LEU A 503 17.66 28.46 2.38
N ARG A 504 17.53 29.56 3.12
CA ARG A 504 18.14 29.71 4.46
C ARG A 504 17.48 28.78 5.47
N GLU A 505 16.14 28.69 5.45
CA GLU A 505 15.39 27.73 6.27
C GLU A 505 15.84 26.30 5.98
N ALA A 506 16.01 25.93 4.70
CA ALA A 506 16.48 24.61 4.31
C ALA A 506 17.97 24.35 4.60
N ALA A 507 18.72 25.36 5.04
CA ALA A 507 20.08 25.21 5.54
C ALA A 507 20.14 25.06 7.07
N ASP A 508 19.03 25.29 7.78
CA ASP A 508 18.93 25.24 9.23
C ASP A 508 18.38 23.87 9.70
N PRO A 509 19.18 23.05 10.42
CA PRO A 509 18.73 21.76 10.96
C PRO A 509 17.49 21.83 11.84
N ALA A 510 17.27 22.93 12.58
CA ALA A 510 16.09 23.08 13.43
C ALA A 510 14.81 23.24 12.61
N GLN A 511 14.87 24.02 11.53
CA GLN A 511 13.76 24.18 10.59
C GLN A 511 13.48 22.90 9.81
N ILE A 512 14.53 22.17 9.42
CA ILE A 512 14.39 20.84 8.79
C ILE A 512 13.71 19.87 9.76
N LEU A 513 14.14 19.80 11.02
CA LEU A 513 13.53 18.92 12.03
C LEU A 513 12.05 19.24 12.21
N HIS A 514 11.70 20.52 12.37
CA HIS A 514 10.32 20.95 12.51
C HIS A 514 9.47 20.56 11.29
N ALA A 515 9.99 20.78 10.08
CA ALA A 515 9.32 20.39 8.85
C ALA A 515 9.19 18.86 8.71
N CYS A 516 10.17 18.09 9.18
CA CYS A 516 10.09 16.62 9.22
C CYS A 516 9.02 16.13 10.19
N GLN A 517 8.88 16.76 11.36
CA GLN A 517 7.83 16.44 12.33
C GLN A 517 6.43 16.74 11.77
N GLN A 518 6.26 17.90 11.11
CA GLN A 518 5.02 18.25 10.40
C GLN A 518 4.71 17.25 9.28
N ALA A 519 5.71 16.85 8.50
CA ALA A 519 5.54 15.88 7.42
C ALA A 519 5.10 14.51 7.96
N ALA A 520 5.77 14.00 8.99
CA ALA A 520 5.44 12.71 9.59
C ALA A 520 4.04 12.70 10.23
N SER A 521 3.65 13.78 10.90
CA SER A 521 2.30 13.88 11.49
C SER A 521 1.20 13.99 10.44
N ALA A 522 1.48 14.56 9.26
CA ALA A 522 0.60 14.54 8.09
C ALA A 522 0.73 13.25 7.26
N GLY A 523 1.60 12.33 7.67
CA GLY A 523 1.75 11.04 7.04
C GLY A 523 2.67 10.92 5.84
N LEU A 524 3.54 11.90 5.68
CA LEU A 524 4.43 12.03 4.55
C LEU A 524 5.79 11.41 4.87
N GLY A 525 5.77 10.10 5.14
CA GLY A 525 6.93 9.27 5.43
C GLY A 525 7.17 8.99 6.92
N TYR A 526 8.26 8.27 7.17
CA TYR A 526 8.70 7.80 8.48
C TYR A 526 9.80 8.68 9.05
N LEU A 527 9.56 9.22 10.25
CA LEU A 527 10.53 10.01 11.01
C LEU A 527 11.26 9.13 12.02
N ASP A 528 12.57 8.96 11.80
CA ASP A 528 13.48 8.27 12.71
C ASP A 528 14.06 9.28 13.70
N GLY A 529 13.31 9.52 14.78
CA GLY A 529 13.67 10.44 15.86
C GLY A 529 14.05 11.83 15.34
N ILE A 530 15.28 12.26 15.65
CA ILE A 530 15.85 13.53 15.17
C ILE A 530 16.87 13.35 14.05
N HIS A 531 16.96 12.15 13.48
CA HIS A 531 18.03 11.77 12.55
C HIS A 531 17.61 11.97 11.09
N SER A 532 16.46 11.42 10.70
CA SER A 532 16.04 11.44 9.30
C SER A 532 14.56 11.26 9.08
N LEU A 533 14.04 11.85 8.00
CA LEU A 533 12.75 11.52 7.42
C LEU A 533 12.96 10.67 6.17
N GLN A 534 12.27 9.54 6.06
CA GLN A 534 12.31 8.61 4.94
C GLN A 534 10.93 8.48 4.30
N LEU A 535 10.83 8.60 2.99
CA LEU A 535 9.54 8.65 2.29
C LEU A 535 9.65 8.13 0.86
N HIS A 536 8.52 7.68 0.31
CA HIS A 536 8.41 7.43 -1.12
C HIS A 536 8.46 8.73 -1.93
N SER A 537 9.11 8.68 -3.10
CA SER A 537 9.37 9.84 -3.94
C SER A 537 8.10 10.54 -4.43
N SER A 538 6.97 9.82 -4.54
CA SER A 538 5.67 10.40 -4.87
C SER A 538 5.15 11.40 -3.83
N LEU A 539 5.66 11.38 -2.60
CA LEU A 539 5.21 12.26 -1.51
C LEU A 539 5.95 13.61 -1.48
N VAL A 540 6.99 13.79 -2.28
CA VAL A 540 7.81 15.03 -2.30
C VAL A 540 6.95 16.27 -2.53
N GLU A 541 6.00 16.22 -3.47
CA GLU A 541 5.15 17.39 -3.77
C GLU A 541 4.29 17.82 -2.55
N ARG A 542 3.97 16.89 -1.64
CA ARG A 542 3.13 17.13 -0.46
C ARG A 542 3.92 17.64 0.75
N LEU A 543 5.25 17.47 0.77
CA LEU A 543 6.09 17.91 1.89
C LEU A 543 6.00 19.42 2.16
N PRO A 544 6.30 19.89 3.40
CA PRO A 544 6.51 21.31 3.67
C PRO A 544 7.53 21.95 2.73
N ALA A 545 7.37 23.25 2.42
CA ALA A 545 8.20 23.96 1.45
C ALA A 545 9.71 23.84 1.72
N VAL A 546 10.10 23.86 3.00
CA VAL A 546 11.49 23.72 3.46
C VAL A 546 12.09 22.39 2.99
N LEU A 547 11.37 21.28 3.16
CA LEU A 547 11.84 19.97 2.72
C LEU A 547 11.80 19.83 1.19
N ARG A 548 10.82 20.44 0.53
CA ARG A 548 10.73 20.43 -0.94
C ARG A 548 11.92 21.13 -1.57
N VAL A 549 12.32 22.29 -1.07
CA VAL A 549 13.51 22.98 -1.58
C VAL A 549 14.78 22.20 -1.24
N TYR A 550 14.86 21.59 -0.06
CA TYR A 550 16.00 20.75 0.33
C TYR A 550 16.19 19.59 -0.65
N VAL A 551 15.11 18.85 -0.93
CA VAL A 551 15.09 17.76 -1.90
C VAL A 551 15.43 18.28 -3.29
N ALA A 552 14.80 19.37 -3.75
CA ALA A 552 15.08 19.95 -5.08
C ALA A 552 16.54 20.39 -5.25
N CYS A 553 17.18 20.95 -4.21
CA CYS A 553 18.61 21.27 -4.22
C CYS A 553 19.47 20.00 -4.38
N GLY A 554 19.12 18.91 -3.69
CA GLY A 554 19.85 17.64 -3.80
C GLY A 554 19.68 16.99 -5.19
N LEU A 555 18.48 17.04 -5.73
CA LEU A 555 18.17 16.52 -7.07
C LEU A 555 18.83 17.32 -8.20
N ARG A 556 19.20 18.58 -7.96
CA ARG A 556 19.99 19.35 -8.94
C ARG A 556 21.42 18.82 -9.08
N LEU A 557 21.98 18.22 -8.03
CA LEU A 557 23.31 17.61 -8.05
C LEU A 557 23.29 16.20 -8.69
N TRP A 558 22.11 15.59 -8.80
CA TRP A 558 21.92 14.24 -9.35
C TRP A 558 20.82 14.25 -10.42
N ASP A 559 21.22 14.31 -11.70
CA ASP A 559 20.35 14.61 -12.85
C ASP A 559 19.45 13.42 -13.32
N SER A 560 19.25 12.39 -12.49
CA SER A 560 18.44 11.21 -12.84
C SER A 560 17.48 10.79 -11.72
N LEU A 561 16.22 11.21 -11.83
CA LEU A 561 15.17 10.95 -10.84
C LEU A 561 14.31 9.72 -11.13
N SER A 562 14.31 9.23 -12.36
CA SER A 562 13.25 8.34 -12.85
C SER A 562 13.23 6.96 -12.20
N GLU A 563 14.32 6.56 -11.53
CA GLU A 563 14.46 5.23 -10.91
C GLU A 563 14.41 5.27 -9.37
N VAL A 564 14.24 6.44 -8.74
CA VAL A 564 14.27 6.57 -7.27
C VAL A 564 12.88 6.34 -6.67
N GLN A 565 12.75 5.29 -5.84
CA GLN A 565 11.52 5.03 -5.09
C GLN A 565 11.55 5.68 -3.71
N LEU A 566 12.66 5.60 -2.97
CA LEU A 566 12.75 6.17 -1.63
C LEU A 566 13.74 7.33 -1.53
N ILE A 567 13.36 8.32 -0.74
CA ILE A 567 14.18 9.49 -0.41
C ILE A 567 14.36 9.54 1.10
N LYS A 568 15.60 9.76 1.54
CA LYS A 568 15.98 9.94 2.94
C LYS A 568 16.62 11.31 3.15
N ILE A 569 15.94 12.17 3.90
CA ILE A 569 16.41 13.50 4.29
C ILE A 569 17.15 13.36 5.63
N HIS A 570 18.44 13.65 5.66
CA HIS A 570 19.23 13.63 6.90
C HIS A 570 19.21 15.01 7.55
N ILE A 571 18.62 15.09 8.74
CA ILE A 571 18.25 16.35 9.38
C ILE A 571 19.50 17.17 9.76
N GLN A 572 20.49 16.52 10.39
CA GLN A 572 21.65 17.23 10.94
C GLN A 572 22.82 17.34 9.97
N SER A 573 22.97 16.39 9.05
CA SER A 573 24.22 16.23 8.28
C SER A 573 24.25 16.96 6.93
N GLY A 574 23.13 17.57 6.50
CA GLY A 574 23.03 18.22 5.19
C GLY A 574 23.15 17.23 4.03
N LYS A 575 22.69 15.99 4.23
CA LYS A 575 22.75 14.90 3.25
C LYS A 575 21.35 14.50 2.80
N LEU A 576 21.25 14.11 1.55
CA LEU A 576 20.09 13.48 0.96
C LEU A 576 20.50 12.10 0.44
N SER A 577 19.75 11.05 0.74
CA SER A 577 19.96 9.75 0.11
C SER A 577 18.77 9.41 -0.78
N LEU A 578 19.07 8.98 -2.00
CA LEU A 578 18.12 8.52 -3.01
C LEU A 578 18.34 7.03 -3.20
N MET A 579 17.28 6.22 -3.15
CA MET A 579 17.37 4.77 -3.16
C MET A 579 16.50 4.18 -4.25
N GLU A 580 17.11 3.35 -5.08
CA GLU A 580 16.49 2.61 -6.17
C GLU A 580 16.35 1.15 -5.77
N PHE A 581 15.18 0.59 -5.97
CA PHE A 581 14.80 -0.75 -5.57
C PHE A 581 14.29 -1.56 -6.77
N GLU A 582 14.59 -2.85 -6.77
CA GLU A 582 14.04 -3.79 -7.75
C GLU A 582 12.61 -4.16 -7.37
N ASN A 583 11.71 -4.15 -8.36
CA ASN A 583 10.33 -4.62 -8.21
C ASN A 583 9.59 -3.95 -7.03
N PHE A 584 9.81 -2.65 -6.79
CA PHE A 584 9.30 -1.96 -5.61
C PHE A 584 7.78 -2.10 -5.44
N ASP A 585 7.00 -1.93 -6.50
CA ASP A 585 5.53 -2.00 -6.41
C ASP A 585 4.98 -3.43 -6.35
N THR A 586 5.71 -4.42 -6.86
CA THR A 586 5.25 -5.80 -7.01
C THR A 586 5.80 -6.76 -5.96
N SER A 587 6.89 -6.40 -5.29
CA SER A 587 7.48 -7.16 -4.18
C SER A 587 7.13 -6.50 -2.84
N PRO A 588 6.78 -7.28 -1.81
CA PRO A 588 6.62 -6.76 -0.45
C PRO A 588 7.97 -6.46 0.22
N LEU A 589 9.06 -7.10 -0.24
CA LEU A 589 10.44 -6.94 0.24
C LEU A 589 11.36 -6.65 -0.95
N PRO A 590 11.29 -5.47 -1.55
CA PRO A 590 12.08 -5.16 -2.72
C PRO A 590 13.56 -5.04 -2.36
N LYS A 591 14.43 -5.42 -3.30
CA LYS A 591 15.89 -5.44 -3.12
C LYS A 591 16.49 -4.10 -3.47
N LEU A 592 17.35 -3.56 -2.61
CA LEU A 592 18.10 -2.33 -2.89
C LEU A 592 19.07 -2.59 -4.04
N LYS A 593 18.91 -1.81 -5.12
CA LYS A 593 19.75 -1.86 -6.33
C LYS A 593 20.84 -0.80 -6.28
N ARG A 594 20.47 0.43 -5.91
CA ARG A 594 21.37 1.58 -5.94
C ARG A 594 21.02 2.57 -4.84
N ARG A 595 22.05 3.19 -4.27
CA ARG A 595 21.90 4.30 -3.34
C ARG A 595 22.82 5.44 -3.76
N ILE A 596 22.24 6.63 -3.94
CA ILE A 596 22.97 7.86 -4.22
C ILE A 596 22.93 8.71 -2.95
N LYS A 597 24.10 9.11 -2.45
CA LYS A 597 24.23 9.93 -1.25
C LYS A 597 24.75 11.30 -1.64
N VAL A 598 23.84 12.24 -1.76
CA VAL A 598 24.13 13.63 -2.11
C VAL A 598 24.52 14.40 -0.85
N SER A 599 25.65 15.11 -0.91
CA SER A 599 26.15 15.99 0.14
C SER A 599 26.00 17.44 -0.29
N LEU A 600 24.93 18.11 0.18
CA LEU A 600 24.64 19.50 -0.19
C LEU A 600 25.74 20.48 0.21
N ARG A 601 26.46 20.20 1.31
CA ARG A 601 27.58 21.03 1.76
C ARG A 601 28.82 20.89 0.87
N LYS A 602 29.03 19.70 0.30
CA LYS A 602 30.18 19.42 -0.58
C LYS A 602 29.85 19.69 -2.05
N LEU A 603 28.56 19.86 -2.38
CA LEU A 603 28.05 19.95 -3.74
C LEU A 603 28.48 18.75 -4.60
N ASP A 604 28.47 17.57 -3.99
CA ASP A 604 28.97 16.32 -4.56
C ASP A 604 28.09 15.13 -4.12
N TYR A 605 28.25 13.97 -4.75
CA TYR A 605 27.51 12.76 -4.42
C TYR A 605 28.38 11.50 -4.46
N ASP A 606 28.06 10.56 -3.57
CA ASP A 606 28.61 9.20 -3.59
C ASP A 606 27.59 8.23 -4.19
N LEU A 607 28.01 7.35 -5.10
CA LEU A 607 27.18 6.32 -5.71
C LEU A 607 27.54 4.94 -5.14
N PHE A 608 26.53 4.19 -4.69
CA PHE A 608 26.66 2.82 -4.23
C PHE A 608 25.76 1.91 -5.06
N GLU A 609 26.33 0.91 -5.72
CA GLU A 609 25.59 -0.12 -6.45
C GLU A 609 25.63 -1.43 -5.67
N TYR A 610 24.48 -2.08 -5.58
CA TYR A 610 24.26 -3.30 -4.81
C TYR A 610 23.96 -4.48 -5.75
N GLY A 611 24.24 -5.68 -5.28
CA GLY A 611 24.13 -6.93 -6.05
C GLY A 611 25.47 -7.63 -6.31
N SER A 612 26.58 -7.10 -5.79
CA SER A 612 27.89 -7.77 -5.81
C SER A 612 28.16 -8.53 -4.51
N THR A 613 29.19 -9.37 -4.49
CA THR A 613 29.63 -10.06 -3.26
C THR A 613 30.09 -9.08 -2.17
N GLU A 614 30.64 -7.93 -2.56
CA GLU A 614 31.08 -6.87 -1.62
C GLU A 614 29.89 -6.04 -1.11
N TYR A 615 28.90 -5.78 -1.97
CA TYR A 615 27.70 -5.02 -1.63
C TYR A 615 26.44 -5.86 -1.94
N PRO A 616 26.09 -6.83 -1.09
CA PRO A 616 24.92 -7.68 -1.31
C PRO A 616 23.63 -6.84 -1.31
N ALA A 617 22.68 -7.21 -2.17
CA ALA A 617 21.41 -6.51 -2.27
C ALA A 617 20.56 -6.71 -1.01
N GLN A 618 20.33 -5.63 -0.27
CA GLN A 618 19.59 -5.65 0.99
C GLN A 618 18.07 -5.61 0.73
N LEU A 619 17.29 -6.36 1.51
CA LEU A 619 15.83 -6.30 1.47
C LEU A 619 15.32 -5.02 2.16
N LEU A 620 14.26 -4.43 1.62
CA LEU A 620 13.53 -3.35 2.28
C LEU A 620 12.43 -3.91 3.19
N TYR A 621 12.71 -3.96 4.49
CA TYR A 621 11.69 -4.21 5.50
C TYR A 621 10.85 -2.97 5.81
N TRP A 622 9.65 -3.19 6.33
CA TRP A 622 8.74 -2.14 6.80
C TRP A 622 8.37 -1.13 5.71
N LYS A 623 8.17 -1.62 4.49
CA LYS A 623 7.94 -0.77 3.33
C LYS A 623 6.70 0.10 3.51
N SER A 624 5.68 -0.36 4.23
CA SER A 624 4.48 0.42 4.55
C SER A 624 4.79 1.74 5.28
N LEU A 625 5.86 1.83 6.08
CA LEU A 625 6.24 3.05 6.80
C LEU A 625 6.61 4.21 5.87
N TYR A 626 7.09 3.92 4.66
CA TYR A 626 7.53 4.93 3.70
C TYR A 626 6.42 5.35 2.73
N LEU A 627 5.28 4.65 2.75
CA LEU A 627 4.15 4.87 1.88
C LEU A 627 3.06 5.68 2.61
N HIS A 628 2.31 6.47 1.84
CA HIS A 628 1.04 7.04 2.32
C HIS A 628 -0.08 6.02 2.12
N GLU A 629 -1.13 6.06 2.93
CA GLU A 629 -2.29 5.18 2.89
C GLU A 629 -3.09 5.27 1.57
N GLU A 630 -2.85 6.31 0.78
CA GLU A 630 -3.40 6.48 -0.56
C GLU A 630 -2.60 5.72 -1.65
N HIS A 631 -1.43 5.19 -1.30
CA HIS A 631 -0.59 4.46 -2.24
C HIS A 631 -1.30 3.16 -2.66
N PRO A 632 -1.31 2.82 -3.97
CA PRO A 632 -1.79 1.51 -4.42
C PRO A 632 -1.06 0.38 -3.70
N GLY A 633 -1.78 -0.63 -3.21
CA GLY A 633 -1.18 -1.76 -2.49
C GLY A 633 -0.77 -1.47 -1.04
N TYR A 634 -1.07 -0.28 -0.49
CA TYR A 634 -0.67 0.08 0.88
C TYR A 634 -1.21 -0.89 1.93
N ALA A 635 -2.49 -1.25 1.83
CA ALA A 635 -3.15 -2.08 2.83
C ALA A 635 -2.59 -3.52 2.81
N GLU A 636 -2.33 -4.05 1.61
CA GLU A 636 -1.68 -5.33 1.38
C GLU A 636 -0.25 -5.34 1.93
N GLN A 637 0.52 -4.28 1.70
CA GLN A 637 1.86 -4.13 2.27
C GLN A 637 1.83 -4.04 3.80
N LEU A 638 0.90 -3.27 4.37
CA LEU A 638 0.77 -3.14 5.82
C LEU A 638 0.43 -4.49 6.46
N ALA A 639 -0.53 -5.23 5.90
CA ALA A 639 -0.89 -6.56 6.38
C ALA A 639 0.29 -7.55 6.30
N PHE A 640 1.10 -7.47 5.23
CA PHE A 640 2.31 -8.27 5.10
C PHE A 640 3.36 -7.92 6.17
N ASP A 641 3.61 -6.63 6.37
CA ASP A 641 4.55 -6.12 7.38
C ASP A 641 4.10 -6.59 8.78
N GLU A 642 2.82 -6.43 9.14
CA GLU A 642 2.25 -6.89 10.42
C GLU A 642 2.36 -8.42 10.59
N ALA A 643 2.17 -9.19 9.51
CA ALA A 643 2.34 -10.64 9.54
C ALA A 643 3.81 -11.04 9.80
N LEU A 644 4.78 -10.35 9.21
CA LEU A 644 6.21 -10.54 9.52
C LEU A 644 6.55 -10.12 10.96
N GLU A 645 5.99 -9.01 11.44
CA GLU A 645 6.17 -8.57 12.83
C GLU A 645 5.65 -9.61 13.82
N GLY A 646 4.51 -10.23 13.52
CA GLY A 646 3.94 -11.33 14.32
C GLY A 646 4.86 -12.55 14.42
N LEU A 647 5.77 -12.74 13.46
CA LEU A 647 6.82 -13.78 13.49
C LEU A 647 8.12 -13.32 14.16
N GLY A 648 8.16 -12.08 14.68
CA GLY A 648 9.34 -11.46 15.25
C GLY A 648 10.41 -11.07 14.22
N ILE A 649 10.04 -10.92 12.94
CA ILE A 649 10.96 -10.53 11.84
C ILE A 649 10.81 -9.02 11.60
N PRO A 650 11.91 -8.25 11.40
CA PRO A 650 13.30 -8.67 11.24
C PRO A 650 14.10 -8.87 12.53
N GLY A 651 13.49 -8.74 13.71
CA GLY A 651 14.18 -8.81 15.00
C GLY A 651 14.96 -7.53 15.33
N ASP A 652 16.00 -7.65 16.15
CA ASP A 652 16.79 -6.51 16.65
C ASP A 652 17.84 -5.98 15.65
N GLU A 653 18.05 -6.70 14.54
CA GLU A 653 19.01 -6.28 13.52
C GLU A 653 18.50 -5.05 12.77
N LYS A 654 19.32 -4.01 12.72
CA LYS A 654 19.00 -2.71 12.09
C LYS A 654 18.51 -2.81 10.64
N PHE A 655 18.95 -3.82 9.89
CA PHE A 655 18.59 -4.03 8.48
C PHE A 655 17.84 -5.34 8.24
N GLY A 656 17.64 -6.14 9.30
CA GLY A 656 17.06 -7.46 9.23
C GLY A 656 17.88 -8.52 8.49
N PRO A 657 17.36 -9.76 8.45
CA PRO A 657 18.05 -10.89 7.85
C PRO A 657 18.22 -10.70 6.33
N SER A 658 19.25 -11.35 5.76
CA SER A 658 19.43 -11.43 4.30
C SER A 658 18.26 -12.17 3.64
N ALA A 659 18.16 -12.13 2.32
CA ALA A 659 17.11 -12.86 1.61
C ALA A 659 17.19 -14.38 1.83
N GLU A 660 18.41 -14.92 1.87
CA GLU A 660 18.69 -16.33 2.12
C GLU A 660 18.33 -16.69 3.57
N THR A 661 18.79 -15.89 4.52
CA THR A 661 18.51 -16.10 5.95
C THR A 661 17.01 -15.99 6.24
N LEU A 662 16.31 -15.04 5.61
CA LEU A 662 14.85 -14.90 5.72
C LEU A 662 14.14 -16.14 5.17
N GLN A 663 14.58 -16.65 4.01
CA GLN A 663 14.03 -17.86 3.43
C GLN A 663 14.22 -19.07 4.36
N GLU A 664 15.39 -19.22 4.97
CA GLU A 664 15.65 -20.27 5.97
C GLU A 664 14.74 -20.14 7.19
N ILE A 665 14.57 -18.93 7.73
CA ILE A 665 13.69 -18.66 8.87
C ILE A 665 12.23 -18.99 8.55
N LEU A 666 11.74 -18.60 7.38
CA LEU A 666 10.36 -18.87 6.95
C LEU A 666 10.16 -20.38 6.71
N GLU A 667 11.10 -21.03 6.03
CA GLU A 667 11.04 -22.45 5.72
C GLU A 667 11.12 -23.32 6.99
N ALA A 668 11.94 -22.93 7.98
CA ALA A 668 11.98 -23.57 9.29
C ALA A 668 10.63 -23.52 10.02
N ARG A 669 9.81 -22.51 9.75
CA ARG A 669 8.44 -22.34 10.26
C ARG A 669 7.37 -22.87 9.28
N ARG A 670 7.79 -23.51 8.20
CA ARG A 670 6.91 -24.02 7.14
C ARG A 670 6.04 -22.94 6.49
N LEU A 671 6.63 -21.76 6.28
CA LEU A 671 6.03 -20.62 5.60
C LEU A 671 6.81 -20.25 4.34
N SER A 672 6.12 -19.63 3.39
CA SER A 672 6.68 -19.02 2.19
C SER A 672 5.99 -17.67 1.91
N ILE A 673 6.63 -16.85 1.08
CA ILE A 673 6.06 -15.59 0.61
C ILE A 673 5.42 -15.84 -0.76
N ASP A 674 4.13 -15.53 -0.89
CA ASP A 674 3.42 -15.50 -2.17
C ASP A 674 2.73 -14.13 -2.34
N GLY A 675 3.20 -13.34 -3.30
CA GLY A 675 2.81 -11.94 -3.45
C GLY A 675 3.04 -11.16 -2.14
N PHE A 676 1.97 -10.61 -1.56
CA PHE A 676 1.97 -9.84 -0.31
C PHE A 676 1.40 -10.66 0.86
N ARG A 677 1.55 -11.98 0.84
CA ARG A 677 1.03 -12.88 1.89
C ARG A 677 2.06 -13.90 2.31
N LEU A 678 2.03 -14.24 3.60
CA LEU A 678 2.70 -15.41 4.12
C LEU A 678 1.75 -16.60 3.98
N MET A 679 2.21 -17.64 3.29
CA MET A 679 1.44 -18.84 2.99
C MET A 679 2.15 -20.07 3.56
N PRO A 680 1.43 -21.17 3.84
CA PRO A 680 2.08 -22.44 4.16
C PRO A 680 3.03 -22.87 3.04
N SER A 681 4.21 -23.36 3.41
CA SER A 681 5.23 -23.78 2.45
C SER A 681 4.74 -24.98 1.63
N THR A 682 5.05 -24.96 0.33
CA THR A 682 4.76 -26.02 -0.63
C THR A 682 6.00 -26.87 -0.97
N SER A 683 7.13 -26.60 -0.33
CA SER A 683 8.34 -27.43 -0.46
C SER A 683 8.18 -28.76 0.29
N ILE A 684 8.99 -29.76 -0.06
CA ILE A 684 9.16 -30.96 0.77
C ILE A 684 10.52 -30.83 1.47
N PRO A 685 10.58 -30.80 2.81
CA PRO A 685 11.84 -30.66 3.54
C PRO A 685 12.61 -32.00 3.55
N ASP A 686 13.91 -31.93 3.80
CA ASP A 686 14.70 -33.13 4.13
C ASP A 686 14.17 -33.78 5.40
N LEU A 687 14.18 -35.12 5.49
CA LEU A 687 13.70 -35.83 6.67
C LEU A 687 14.56 -35.53 7.91
N ASP A 688 15.84 -35.26 7.73
CA ASP A 688 16.75 -34.91 8.82
C ASP A 688 16.70 -33.42 9.20
N ALA A 689 15.92 -32.61 8.46
CA ALA A 689 15.64 -31.23 8.86
C ALA A 689 14.85 -31.17 10.18
N ILE A 690 15.09 -30.11 10.94
CA ILE A 690 14.41 -29.85 12.20
C ILE A 690 12.92 -29.57 11.93
N CYS A 691 12.07 -30.16 12.75
CA CYS A 691 10.62 -29.99 12.79
C CYS A 691 10.29 -29.36 14.16
N GLY A 692 10.06 -28.03 14.17
CA GLY A 692 10.04 -27.23 15.39
C GLY A 692 11.44 -26.80 15.82
N ALA A 693 11.76 -26.94 17.11
CA ALA A 693 13.05 -26.71 17.73
C ALA A 693 13.73 -28.00 18.24
N ARG A 694 12.98 -29.06 18.55
CA ARG A 694 13.52 -30.25 19.27
C ARG A 694 13.45 -31.58 18.51
N LEU A 695 12.63 -31.68 17.47
CA LEU A 695 12.40 -32.92 16.73
C LEU A 695 12.90 -32.78 15.28
N THR A 696 13.07 -33.90 14.57
CA THR A 696 13.27 -33.92 13.12
C THR A 696 12.04 -34.53 12.43
N TYR A 697 11.82 -34.25 11.14
CA TYR A 697 10.75 -34.93 10.40
C TYR A 697 10.89 -36.45 10.44
N ARG A 698 12.12 -36.96 10.36
CA ARG A 698 12.45 -38.38 10.51
C ARG A 698 11.95 -38.94 11.82
N SER A 699 12.11 -38.21 12.93
CA SER A 699 11.65 -38.67 14.25
C SER A 699 10.12 -38.89 14.30
N LEU A 700 9.35 -38.11 13.55
CA LEU A 700 7.89 -38.24 13.47
C LEU A 700 7.42 -39.24 12.41
N ILE A 701 8.27 -39.53 11.42
CA ILE A 701 7.93 -40.40 10.29
C ILE A 701 8.40 -41.83 10.50
N GLU A 702 9.57 -42.04 11.11
CA GLU A 702 10.22 -43.35 11.23
C GLU A 702 10.25 -43.87 12.68
N CYS A 703 9.43 -43.30 13.57
CA CYS A 703 9.33 -43.77 14.96
C CYS A 703 8.56 -45.08 15.14
N GLY A 704 7.72 -45.47 14.19
CA GLY A 704 6.87 -46.66 14.30
C GLY A 704 7.66 -47.97 14.32
N GLU A 705 7.35 -48.89 15.25
CA GLU A 705 7.97 -50.23 15.29
C GLU A 705 7.82 -51.00 13.98
N THR A 706 6.67 -50.85 13.30
CA THR A 706 6.40 -51.52 12.03
C THR A 706 7.30 -50.99 10.91
N GLN A 707 7.55 -49.68 10.89
CA GLN A 707 8.44 -49.06 9.91
C GLN A 707 9.88 -49.52 10.16
N ARG A 708 10.36 -49.45 11.42
CA ARG A 708 11.70 -49.90 11.81
C ARG A 708 11.95 -51.37 11.51
N ARG A 709 10.96 -52.24 11.72
CA ARG A 709 11.08 -53.68 11.45
C ARG A 709 11.08 -54.02 9.96
N LEU A 710 10.25 -53.34 9.16
CA LEU A 710 10.06 -53.70 7.75
C LEU A 710 10.94 -52.91 6.78
N GLY A 711 11.48 -51.76 7.19
CA GLY A 711 12.30 -50.90 6.33
C GLY A 711 11.57 -50.38 5.09
N LEU A 712 10.24 -50.29 5.15
CA LEU A 712 9.42 -49.80 4.04
C LEU A 712 9.54 -48.29 3.89
N GLU A 713 9.47 -47.82 2.64
CA GLU A 713 9.40 -46.40 2.31
C GLU A 713 8.17 -45.76 2.98
N ASN A 714 8.42 -44.82 3.91
CA ASN A 714 7.39 -44.13 4.68
C ASN A 714 7.44 -42.61 4.49
N VAL A 715 7.80 -42.14 3.29
CA VAL A 715 8.00 -40.71 3.03
C VAL A 715 6.68 -40.06 2.61
N PRO A 716 6.21 -38.99 3.29
CA PRO A 716 5.07 -38.22 2.83
C PRO A 716 5.29 -37.60 1.46
N ARG A 717 4.23 -37.48 0.67
CA ARG A 717 4.31 -36.92 -0.70
C ARG A 717 3.63 -35.56 -0.82
N ASN A 718 2.75 -35.22 0.13
CA ASN A 718 2.07 -33.94 0.17
C ASN A 718 2.83 -32.96 1.10
N PRO A 719 3.26 -31.77 0.61
CA PRO A 719 3.80 -30.71 1.47
C PRO A 719 2.91 -30.36 2.67
N GLU A 720 1.57 -30.42 2.53
CA GLU A 720 0.64 -30.17 3.63
C GLU A 720 0.82 -31.18 4.79
N THR A 721 1.30 -32.40 4.51
CA THR A 721 1.62 -33.38 5.55
C THR A 721 2.77 -32.89 6.42
N TYR A 722 3.81 -32.30 5.83
CA TYR A 722 4.94 -31.74 6.57
C TYR A 722 4.53 -30.52 7.38
N ASN A 723 3.68 -29.66 6.84
CA ASN A 723 3.12 -28.52 7.57
C ASN A 723 2.31 -29.00 8.80
N ALA A 724 1.47 -30.02 8.63
CA ALA A 724 0.72 -30.61 9.74
C ALA A 724 1.60 -31.30 10.80
N LEU A 725 2.69 -31.95 10.38
CA LEU A 725 3.67 -32.54 11.31
C LEU A 725 4.44 -31.46 12.09
N HIS A 726 4.77 -30.35 11.45
CA HIS A 726 5.37 -29.18 12.08
C HIS A 726 4.44 -28.58 13.14
N ASP A 727 3.18 -28.36 12.80
CA ASP A 727 2.19 -27.85 13.77
C ASP A 727 1.99 -28.81 14.95
N LEU A 728 1.94 -30.12 14.70
CA LEU A 728 1.88 -31.14 15.75
C LEU A 728 3.09 -31.05 16.70
N ALA A 729 4.29 -30.85 16.15
CA ALA A 729 5.52 -30.71 16.93
C ALA A 729 5.47 -29.45 17.80
N VAL A 730 5.30 -28.28 17.17
CA VAL A 730 5.39 -26.97 17.84
C VAL A 730 4.25 -26.73 18.82
N LEU A 731 3.01 -27.09 18.46
CA LEU A 731 1.84 -26.75 19.27
C LEU A 731 1.53 -27.78 20.34
N LEU A 732 1.90 -29.05 20.14
CA LEU A 732 1.57 -30.13 21.08
C LEU A 732 2.80 -30.77 21.72
N LEU A 733 3.75 -31.29 20.93
CA LEU A 733 4.83 -32.10 21.48
C LEU A 733 5.88 -31.27 22.21
N GLU A 734 6.26 -30.11 21.69
CA GLU A 734 7.26 -29.27 22.33
C GLU A 734 6.84 -28.72 23.69
N PRO A 735 5.61 -28.21 23.89
CA PRO A 735 5.13 -27.87 25.23
C PRO A 735 5.15 -29.06 26.20
N VAL A 736 4.83 -30.26 25.73
CA VAL A 736 4.94 -31.48 26.55
C VAL A 736 6.41 -31.76 26.90
N ILE A 737 7.32 -31.67 25.92
CA ILE A 737 8.76 -31.90 26.15
C ILE A 737 9.35 -30.83 27.08
N GLU A 738 8.88 -29.59 26.98
CA GLU A 738 9.32 -28.50 27.84
C GLU A 738 8.88 -28.68 29.29
N TYR A 739 7.65 -29.15 29.50
CA TYR A 739 7.11 -29.32 30.84
C TYR A 739 7.55 -30.64 31.51
N TYR A 740 7.45 -31.77 30.79
CA TYR A 740 7.70 -33.11 31.32
C TYR A 740 9.07 -33.69 30.95
N GLY A 741 9.83 -33.04 30.06
CA GLY A 741 11.11 -33.57 29.58
C GLY A 741 10.98 -34.47 28.34
N PRO A 742 12.06 -35.18 27.96
CA PRO A 742 12.12 -35.97 26.72
C PRO A 742 10.96 -36.97 26.56
N ILE A 743 10.42 -37.07 25.34
CA ILE A 743 9.38 -38.05 24.99
C ILE A 743 9.92 -39.16 24.10
N ARG A 744 9.34 -40.35 24.24
CA ARG A 744 9.56 -41.48 23.33
C ARG A 744 8.41 -41.60 22.34
N LEU A 745 8.66 -41.29 21.08
CA LEU A 745 7.72 -41.50 19.98
C LEU A 745 7.63 -43.00 19.63
N THR A 746 6.40 -43.53 19.61
CA THR A 746 6.12 -44.96 19.38
C THR A 746 5.38 -45.21 18.07
N TYR A 747 4.66 -44.20 17.58
CA TYR A 747 4.00 -44.22 16.28
C TYR A 747 3.78 -42.78 15.79
N GLY A 748 3.72 -42.58 14.47
CA GLY A 748 3.71 -41.26 13.86
C GLY A 748 3.11 -41.31 12.47
N PHE A 749 3.71 -40.63 11.48
CA PHE A 749 3.18 -40.67 10.12
C PHE A 749 3.12 -42.10 9.55
N ALA A 750 2.06 -42.41 8.83
CA ALA A 750 1.85 -43.70 8.19
C ALA A 750 1.45 -43.54 6.72
N SER A 751 2.38 -43.84 5.83
CA SER A 751 2.14 -43.84 4.40
C SER A 751 1.15 -44.95 4.02
N PRO A 752 0.41 -44.81 2.90
CA PRO A 752 -0.44 -45.88 2.39
C PRO A 752 0.29 -47.21 2.17
N ALA A 753 1.60 -47.17 1.91
CA ALA A 753 2.43 -48.37 1.78
C ALA A 753 2.62 -49.04 3.15
N LEU A 754 2.92 -48.28 4.20
CA LEU A 754 3.07 -48.79 5.56
C LEU A 754 1.74 -49.32 6.12
N THR A 755 0.65 -48.58 5.95
CA THR A 755 -0.69 -48.92 6.46
C THR A 755 -1.18 -50.28 5.94
N LYS A 756 -0.83 -50.68 4.71
CA LYS A 756 -1.19 -52.01 4.15
C LYS A 756 -0.67 -53.19 4.98
N HIS A 757 0.42 -52.98 5.73
CA HIS A 757 1.02 -54.01 6.57
C HIS A 757 0.51 -53.99 8.02
N ILE A 758 -0.35 -53.03 8.37
CA ILE A 758 -0.94 -52.90 9.69
C ILE A 758 -2.34 -53.55 9.67
N ARG A 759 -2.39 -54.84 10.02
CA ARG A 759 -3.56 -55.72 9.78
C ARG A 759 -4.77 -55.51 10.72
N ARG A 760 -4.70 -54.63 11.74
CA ARG A 760 -5.80 -54.35 12.69
C ARG A 760 -5.75 -52.89 13.19
N LYS A 761 -6.91 -52.32 13.54
CA LYS A 761 -7.15 -51.05 14.27
C LYS A 761 -7.00 -49.72 13.50
N ILE A 762 -6.97 -49.70 12.17
CA ILE A 762 -6.94 -48.45 11.40
C ILE A 762 -8.31 -48.18 10.76
N ALA A 763 -8.81 -46.96 10.94
CA ALA A 763 -9.99 -46.44 10.26
C ALA A 763 -9.55 -45.32 9.30
N PRO A 764 -9.19 -45.63 8.04
CA PRO A 764 -8.43 -44.71 7.18
C PRO A 764 -9.01 -43.30 7.04
N ARG A 765 -10.33 -43.15 7.00
CA ARG A 765 -11.02 -41.84 6.89
C ARG A 765 -10.94 -40.98 8.15
N LEU A 766 -10.60 -41.58 9.28
CA LEU A 766 -10.55 -40.95 10.61
C LEU A 766 -9.13 -40.98 11.20
N ASP A 767 -8.18 -41.58 10.49
CA ASP A 767 -6.83 -41.82 10.98
C ASP A 767 -5.89 -40.68 10.55
N GLN A 768 -5.60 -39.78 11.49
CA GLN A 768 -4.72 -38.63 11.28
C GLN A 768 -3.23 -39.02 11.21
N HIS A 769 -2.86 -40.30 11.37
CA HIS A 769 -1.51 -40.76 11.03
C HIS A 769 -1.26 -40.73 9.52
N ALA A 770 -2.30 -40.81 8.69
CA ALA A 770 -2.19 -40.58 7.24
C ALA A 770 -1.99 -39.08 6.90
N SER A 771 -2.13 -38.20 7.89
CA SER A 771 -2.01 -36.76 7.77
C SER A 771 -2.86 -36.17 6.63
N CYS A 772 -2.28 -35.26 5.84
CA CYS A 772 -2.90 -34.61 4.69
C CYS A 772 -2.68 -35.38 3.37
N GLU A 773 -2.31 -36.67 3.41
CA GLU A 773 -2.07 -37.44 2.19
C GLU A 773 -3.36 -37.68 1.39
N CYS A 774 -3.18 -37.75 0.07
CA CYS A 774 -4.26 -38.03 -0.87
C CYS A 774 -4.14 -39.45 -1.42
N SER A 775 -5.30 -40.06 -1.68
CA SER A 775 -5.40 -41.29 -2.47
C SER A 775 -4.95 -41.05 -3.92
N ALA A 776 -4.75 -42.13 -4.68
CA ALA A 776 -4.42 -42.05 -6.11
C ALA A 776 -5.45 -41.28 -6.96
N LYS A 777 -6.65 -41.02 -6.43
CA LYS A 777 -7.72 -40.24 -7.08
C LYS A 777 -7.73 -38.76 -6.65
N GLY A 778 -6.72 -38.30 -5.91
CA GLY A 778 -6.61 -36.91 -5.42
C GLY A 778 -7.50 -36.56 -4.22
N LYS A 779 -8.31 -37.50 -3.71
CA LYS A 779 -9.11 -37.28 -2.49
C LYS A 779 -8.28 -37.56 -1.24
N LEU A 780 -8.42 -36.71 -0.22
CA LEU A 780 -7.84 -36.90 1.12
C LEU A 780 -8.13 -38.30 1.67
N ILE A 781 -7.11 -38.91 2.28
CA ILE A 781 -7.23 -40.20 2.94
C ILE A 781 -7.99 -40.04 4.25
N CYS A 782 -7.64 -39.02 5.03
CA CYS A 782 -8.31 -38.64 6.28
C CYS A 782 -9.02 -37.30 6.09
N ASP A 783 -10.35 -37.29 6.25
CA ASP A 783 -11.15 -36.06 6.06
C ASP A 783 -10.90 -35.03 7.19
N ARG A 784 -10.26 -35.43 8.29
CA ARG A 784 -9.95 -34.56 9.44
C ARG A 784 -8.76 -33.62 9.20
N LYS A 785 -7.88 -33.94 8.23
CA LYS A 785 -6.58 -33.27 8.03
C LYS A 785 -5.73 -33.25 9.31
N GLY A 786 -4.63 -32.49 9.29
CA GLY A 786 -3.72 -32.40 10.43
C GLY A 786 -2.87 -33.66 10.59
N ALA A 787 -2.19 -33.84 11.71
CA ALA A 787 -1.30 -34.98 11.93
C ALA A 787 -1.49 -35.58 13.33
N ALA A 788 -1.06 -36.84 13.51
CA ALA A 788 -1.12 -37.54 14.78
C ALA A 788 0.18 -38.30 15.09
N CYS A 789 0.42 -38.50 16.39
CA CYS A 789 1.47 -39.36 16.89
C CYS A 789 1.05 -40.07 18.18
N ASP A 790 1.74 -41.16 18.48
CA ASP A 790 1.64 -41.87 19.75
C ASP A 790 2.96 -41.72 20.49
N PHE A 791 2.93 -41.19 21.71
CA PHE A 791 4.14 -40.94 22.50
C PHE A 791 3.97 -41.36 23.97
N LEU A 792 5.11 -41.57 24.62
CA LEU A 792 5.23 -41.88 26.04
C LEU A 792 6.23 -40.90 26.67
N VAL A 793 5.95 -40.43 27.89
CA VAL A 793 6.96 -39.80 28.74
C VAL A 793 7.48 -40.89 29.67
N GLU A 794 8.79 -41.13 29.67
CA GLU A 794 9.36 -42.16 30.55
C GLU A 794 9.31 -41.69 32.00
N ASP A 795 9.01 -42.61 32.92
CA ASP A 795 8.94 -42.38 34.37
C ASP A 795 7.83 -41.43 34.88
N GLU A 796 6.86 -41.04 34.03
CA GLU A 796 5.70 -40.20 34.40
C GLU A 796 4.36 -40.97 34.32
N ASP A 797 3.35 -40.55 35.10
CA ASP A 797 1.98 -41.09 34.97
C ASP A 797 1.29 -40.48 33.75
N MET A 798 1.06 -41.28 32.70
CA MET A 798 0.44 -40.79 31.47
C MET A 798 -1.02 -40.30 31.67
N LEU A 799 -1.68 -40.60 32.80
CA LEU A 799 -2.96 -39.97 33.13
C LEU A 799 -2.78 -38.48 33.44
N GLU A 800 -1.73 -38.14 34.18
CA GLU A 800 -1.42 -36.75 34.54
C GLU A 800 -0.98 -35.97 33.30
N VAL A 801 -0.14 -36.57 32.45
CA VAL A 801 0.25 -36.00 31.15
C VAL A 801 -1.00 -35.77 30.28
N ALA A 802 -1.90 -36.74 30.17
CA ALA A 802 -3.15 -36.58 29.40
C ALA A 802 -4.01 -35.43 29.93
N GLN A 803 -4.14 -35.32 31.25
CA GLN A 803 -4.95 -34.28 31.88
C GLN A 803 -4.34 -32.88 31.67
N TRP A 804 -3.03 -32.76 31.82
CA TRP A 804 -2.32 -31.51 31.56
C TRP A 804 -2.49 -31.04 30.11
N ILE A 805 -2.42 -31.96 29.15
CA ILE A 805 -2.67 -31.66 27.73
C ILE A 805 -4.10 -31.18 27.52
N ILE A 806 -5.09 -31.85 28.14
CA ILE A 806 -6.51 -31.50 28.03
C ILE A 806 -6.75 -30.05 28.48
N ASP A 807 -6.08 -29.65 29.56
CA ASP A 807 -6.30 -28.35 30.20
C ASP A 807 -5.57 -27.21 29.48
N ARG A 808 -4.44 -27.49 28.82
CA ARG A 808 -3.51 -26.44 28.36
C ARG A 808 -3.30 -26.35 26.86
N LEU A 809 -3.47 -27.45 26.11
CA LEU A 809 -3.01 -27.50 24.72
C LEU A 809 -4.16 -27.50 23.68
N PRO A 810 -3.90 -27.02 22.45
CA PRO A 810 -4.89 -26.96 21.37
C PRO A 810 -4.95 -28.28 20.56
N PHE A 811 -5.15 -29.42 21.22
CA PHE A 811 -5.22 -30.73 20.54
C PHE A 811 -6.56 -30.97 19.83
N ASP A 812 -6.56 -31.69 18.71
CA ASP A 812 -7.78 -32.13 18.03
C ASP A 812 -8.41 -33.31 18.77
N ARG A 813 -7.66 -34.40 18.91
CA ARG A 813 -8.11 -35.61 19.63
C ARG A 813 -7.00 -36.21 20.48
N LEU A 814 -7.41 -36.75 21.62
CA LEU A 814 -6.55 -37.48 22.54
C LEU A 814 -7.19 -38.83 22.86
N TYR A 815 -6.43 -39.92 22.75
CA TYR A 815 -6.84 -41.24 23.23
C TYR A 815 -5.84 -41.76 24.26
N TYR A 816 -6.35 -41.96 25.48
CA TYR A 816 -5.60 -42.48 26.61
C TYR A 816 -5.83 -43.98 26.76
N TYR A 817 -4.75 -44.76 26.89
CA TYR A 817 -4.78 -46.23 26.90
C TYR A 817 -4.39 -46.87 28.24
N GLY A 818 -3.94 -46.09 29.22
CA GLY A 818 -3.47 -46.55 30.54
C GLY A 818 -2.24 -45.78 31.02
N ARG A 819 -1.90 -45.92 32.31
CA ARG A 819 -0.85 -45.12 32.98
C ARG A 819 0.54 -45.32 32.40
N ASP A 820 0.86 -46.55 31.99
CA ASP A 820 2.18 -46.91 31.43
C ASP A 820 2.13 -47.14 29.91
N ARG A 821 1.13 -46.57 29.22
CA ARG A 821 0.91 -46.76 27.78
C ARG A 821 1.01 -45.44 27.02
N PRO A 822 1.49 -45.47 25.76
CA PRO A 822 1.54 -44.27 24.93
C PRO A 822 0.16 -43.61 24.80
N ILE A 823 0.15 -42.28 24.80
CA ILE A 823 -1.01 -41.47 24.44
C ILE A 823 -1.01 -41.27 22.93
N HIS A 824 -2.16 -41.47 22.29
CA HIS A 824 -2.38 -40.96 20.94
C HIS A 824 -2.85 -39.51 21.04
N ILE A 825 -2.21 -38.62 20.31
CA ILE A 825 -2.61 -37.23 20.19
C ILE A 825 -2.58 -36.78 18.73
N SER A 826 -3.55 -35.95 18.34
CA SER A 826 -3.58 -35.32 17.03
C SER A 826 -3.78 -33.82 17.12
N TYR A 827 -3.28 -33.12 16.10
CA TYR A 827 -3.53 -31.71 15.85
C TYR A 827 -4.25 -31.54 14.52
N SER A 828 -5.14 -30.55 14.43
CA SER A 828 -5.69 -30.04 13.17
C SER A 828 -5.87 -28.53 13.29
N THR A 829 -6.00 -27.81 12.16
CA THR A 829 -6.14 -26.35 12.15
C THR A 829 -7.38 -25.84 12.90
N ASN A 830 -8.41 -26.67 13.03
CA ASN A 830 -9.61 -26.40 13.83
C ASN A 830 -9.79 -27.51 14.88
N PRO A 831 -9.02 -27.47 15.98
CA PRO A 831 -8.95 -28.57 16.94
C PRO A 831 -10.27 -28.78 17.66
N ALA A 832 -10.79 -30.02 17.64
CA ALA A 832 -12.06 -30.36 18.30
C ALA A 832 -11.97 -30.48 19.83
N LYS A 833 -10.75 -30.59 20.40
CA LYS A 833 -10.49 -30.80 21.84
C LYS A 833 -11.26 -31.99 22.44
N LEU A 834 -11.28 -33.12 21.74
CA LEU A 834 -12.00 -34.32 22.18
C LEU A 834 -11.06 -35.38 22.76
N ALA A 835 -11.14 -35.62 24.07
CA ALA A 835 -10.34 -36.62 24.78
C ALA A 835 -11.14 -37.86 25.15
N TYR A 836 -10.57 -39.05 24.94
CA TYR A 836 -11.20 -40.33 25.20
C TYR A 836 -10.29 -41.26 26.00
N ALA A 837 -10.83 -41.91 27.02
CA ALA A 837 -10.21 -43.04 27.69
C ALA A 837 -10.66 -44.35 27.01
N MET A 838 -9.70 -45.19 26.63
CA MET A 838 -9.96 -46.46 25.97
C MET A 838 -10.20 -47.55 27.01
N THR A 839 -11.47 -47.88 27.24
CA THR A 839 -11.87 -48.83 28.28
C THR A 839 -12.20 -50.22 27.70
N PRO A 840 -11.74 -51.32 28.31
CA PRO A 840 -12.11 -52.66 27.86
C PRO A 840 -13.58 -52.95 28.16
N THR A 841 -14.28 -53.48 27.17
CA THR A 841 -15.60 -54.10 27.34
C THR A 841 -15.48 -55.48 27.97
N GLN A 842 -16.59 -56.06 28.43
CA GLN A 842 -16.64 -57.42 28.99
C GLN A 842 -16.05 -58.49 28.04
N ASN A 843 -16.02 -58.23 26.72
CA ASN A 843 -15.44 -59.11 25.70
C ASN A 843 -13.98 -58.76 25.35
N GLY A 844 -13.30 -57.89 26.12
CA GLY A 844 -11.91 -57.48 25.90
C GLY A 844 -11.69 -56.47 24.75
N ARG A 845 -12.73 -56.04 24.04
CA ARG A 845 -12.64 -54.99 23.00
C ARG A 845 -12.57 -53.62 23.66
N LEU A 846 -11.63 -52.78 23.26
CA LEU A 846 -11.52 -51.39 23.74
C LEU A 846 -12.57 -50.49 23.09
N VAL A 847 -13.26 -49.67 23.88
CA VAL A 847 -14.21 -48.66 23.42
C VAL A 847 -13.84 -47.28 24.00
N PRO A 848 -13.93 -46.20 23.19
CA PRO A 848 -13.65 -44.85 23.64
C PRO A 848 -14.77 -44.35 24.56
N ARG A 849 -14.41 -43.84 25.74
CA ARG A 849 -15.32 -43.10 26.63
C ARG A 849 -14.79 -41.68 26.81
N LEU A 850 -15.65 -40.68 26.66
CA LEU A 850 -15.26 -39.28 26.79
C LEU A 850 -14.64 -39.02 28.17
N MET A 851 -13.44 -38.43 28.20
CA MET A 851 -12.85 -37.92 29.43
C MET A 851 -13.51 -36.59 29.76
N LYS A 852 -14.08 -36.44 30.96
CA LYS A 852 -14.63 -35.15 31.39
C LYS A 852 -13.46 -34.24 31.75
N ALA A 853 -13.49 -33.00 31.27
CA ALA A 853 -12.64 -31.94 31.83
C ALA A 853 -12.93 -31.81 33.34
N PRO A 854 -11.93 -31.58 34.19
CA PRO A 854 -12.18 -31.33 35.60
C PRO A 854 -12.98 -30.02 35.71
N LEU A 855 -14.16 -30.11 36.32
CA LEU A 855 -14.73 -28.97 37.03
C LEU A 855 -13.75 -28.65 38.16
N ASN A 856 -13.33 -27.39 38.29
CA ASN A 856 -12.71 -26.87 39.51
C ASN A 856 -13.47 -27.42 40.72
N THR A 857 -12.88 -28.35 41.45
CA THR A 857 -13.33 -28.71 42.79
C THR A 857 -12.22 -28.34 43.74
N GLU A 858 -12.45 -27.21 44.41
CA GLU A 858 -11.85 -26.90 45.69
C GLU A 858 -11.92 -28.11 46.62
N VAL A 859 -10.84 -28.22 47.39
CA VAL A 859 -10.66 -29.04 48.57
C VAL A 859 -11.95 -29.18 49.39
N ARG A 860 -12.39 -30.42 49.58
CA ARG A 860 -13.06 -30.82 50.81
C ARG A 860 -12.41 -32.09 51.34
N ASP A 861 -11.51 -31.88 52.29
CA ASP A 861 -11.27 -32.81 53.37
C ASP A 861 -12.61 -33.23 53.99
N THR A 862 -12.91 -34.51 53.92
CA THR A 862 -13.65 -35.17 54.99
C THR A 862 -12.93 -36.45 55.34
N ALA A 863 -12.11 -36.35 56.39
CA ALA A 863 -11.82 -37.46 57.25
C ALA A 863 -13.13 -38.15 57.66
N ASN A 864 -13.20 -39.47 57.51
CA ASN A 864 -13.92 -40.28 58.49
C ASN A 864 -13.40 -41.72 58.51
N SER A 865 -12.85 -42.04 59.68
CA SER A 865 -12.56 -43.33 60.26
C SER A 865 -13.46 -44.49 59.80
N ARG A 866 -12.85 -45.59 59.35
CA ARG A 866 -12.75 -46.86 60.10
C ARG A 866 -11.80 -47.83 59.42
#